data_AF-A0A8J4TVX2-F1
#
_entry.id   AF-A0A8J4TVX2-F1
#
_cell.length_a   1.000
_cell.length_b   1.000
_cell.length_c   1.000
_cell.angle_alpha   90.00
_cell.angle_beta   90.00
_cell.angle_gamma   90.00
#
_symmetry.space_group_name_H-M   'P 1'
#
loop_
_entity.id
_entity.type
_entity.pdbx_description
1 polymer ?
#
loop_
_entity_poly.entity_id
_entity_poly.type
_entity_poly.pdbx_seq_one_letter_code
_entity_poly.pdbx_strand_id
1 'polypeptide(L)'
;EYVASLHLPTFDAHLTELSDEQAKYLGLNKNGPFKPNYYRQGSMESPNLEFEYGDTDILTAELSELYSYTEEPEFSLNRDCFEEDFRNHVKGRRWVELSVDEQRAYIMRLLDALEVTDRDKRLKVARAILYLAQGVFDECSTEADVLHWSRHNVFLLYEMGIFTALLELLSMEIDNNQACSSAVRKPAISLADSTELRVLLSIMYLMVETIRVETGEDKPDWKKARESFKTELGSPLYNGEPFALLLFTMVTKFCSMSAPHFPMKKVLLLLWKTVLFTLGGFEEIQEMKVKGREKLGLPSLPEDSIKVVRSMRAASPPATAMELIEQQQQQKRGRRSRRPLVKQDSLDTYNERDPFKNDDARDEEDDAEDVDSGIEGEVDPLDRDVIIQPPPPPPPLRPPTERVTFPKGLPWAPKVREKDIEHFLETSRNKFIGFTLGSDTETLVGLPRPIHESVKTLKQHKYVSIAEVQIKREEELQQCPMTLGEEDVDETPAESLYVGMLPSLSQYVIALLKLLLAAAPTSKAKTDSINILADVLPEEMPITVLQSMKLGIDVNRHKEIIVKAISALLLLLLKHFKLNHIYQFEYVSQHLVFANCIPLILKFFNQNIMSYISAKNSICVLDFPNCVVHEMPELTAESLEAGDSNQFCWRNLFSCINLLRILNKLTKWKHSRTMMLVVFKSAPILKRALKVKQAMMQLYVLKLLKIQTKYLGRQWRKSNMKTMSAIYQKVRHRLNDDWAYGN
;
A
#
# COMPACT_ATOMS: atom_id res chain seq x y z
N GLU A 1 28.47 30.58 2.22
CA GLU A 1 29.46 31.62 1.82
C GLU A 1 29.39 32.83 2.73
N TYR A 2 28.25 33.49 2.99
CA TYR A 2 28.16 34.54 4.02
C TYR A 2 28.61 34.09 5.42
N VAL A 3 28.21 32.87 5.83
CA VAL A 3 28.71 32.27 7.08
C VAL A 3 30.21 31.96 6.99
N ALA A 4 30.73 31.62 5.82
CA ALA A 4 32.15 31.35 5.65
C ALA A 4 32.98 32.64 5.67
N SER A 5 32.49 33.74 5.07
CA SER A 5 33.18 35.05 5.07
C SER A 5 33.31 35.64 6.47
N LEU A 6 32.40 35.32 7.39
CA LEU A 6 32.51 35.70 8.80
C LEU A 6 33.67 34.98 9.52
N HIS A 7 34.13 33.82 9.02
CA HIS A 7 35.18 33.01 9.64
C HIS A 7 36.55 33.12 8.94
N LEU A 8 36.61 33.71 7.75
CA LEU A 8 37.87 33.87 7.00
C LEU A 8 38.91 34.80 7.66
N PRO A 9 38.52 35.89 8.38
CA PRO A 9 39.48 36.73 9.10
C PRO A 9 40.27 35.95 10.16
N THR A 10 39.66 34.90 10.74
CA THR A 10 40.32 34.01 11.71
C THR A 10 41.44 33.15 11.11
N PHE A 11 41.51 33.06 9.78
CA PHE A 11 42.55 32.32 9.05
C PHE A 11 43.52 33.24 8.30
N ASP A 12 43.50 34.55 8.59
CA ASP A 12 44.28 35.58 7.88
C ASP A 12 44.06 35.55 6.35
N ALA A 13 42.86 35.10 5.95
CA ALA A 13 42.45 34.98 4.56
C ALA A 13 41.52 36.14 4.21
N HIS A 14 41.95 36.97 3.26
CA HIS A 14 41.16 38.09 2.75
C HIS A 14 40.50 37.71 1.42
N LEU A 15 39.20 38.01 1.33
CA LEU A 15 38.39 37.73 0.14
C LEU A 15 38.33 39.01 -0.69
N THR A 16 38.82 38.98 -1.92
CA THR A 16 38.80 40.14 -2.82
C THR A 16 37.46 40.20 -3.53
N GLU A 17 36.72 41.31 -3.39
CA GLU A 17 35.51 41.55 -4.17
C GLU A 17 35.88 41.92 -5.61
N LEU A 18 35.15 41.37 -6.57
CA LEU A 18 35.33 41.70 -7.99
C LEU A 18 34.98 43.18 -8.23
N SER A 19 35.81 43.89 -9.01
CA SER A 19 35.47 45.22 -9.53
C SER A 19 34.43 45.13 -10.68
N ASP A 20 33.79 46.26 -11.05
CA ASP A 20 32.71 46.25 -12.06
C ASP A 20 33.23 45.86 -13.44
N GLU A 21 34.46 46.26 -13.74
CA GLU A 21 35.14 45.90 -14.99
C GLU A 21 35.49 44.39 -15.02
N GLN A 22 35.94 43.82 -13.90
CA GLN A 22 36.24 42.38 -13.80
C GLN A 22 34.97 41.52 -13.88
N ALA A 23 33.89 41.93 -13.20
CA ALA A 23 32.61 41.24 -13.26
C ALA A 23 32.03 41.22 -14.69
N LYS A 24 32.16 42.35 -15.40
CA LYS A 24 31.73 42.48 -16.79
C LYS A 24 32.60 41.67 -17.75
N TYR A 25 33.92 41.64 -17.55
CA TYR A 25 34.85 40.81 -18.33
C TYR A 25 34.57 39.30 -18.15
N LEU A 26 34.25 38.88 -16.92
CA LEU A 26 34.00 37.47 -16.58
C LEU A 26 32.55 37.01 -16.81
N GLY A 27 31.63 37.93 -17.13
CA GLY A 27 30.20 37.62 -17.32
C GLY A 27 29.48 37.15 -16.06
N LEU A 28 29.91 37.61 -14.88
CA LEU A 28 29.37 37.21 -13.57
C LEU A 28 28.69 38.38 -12.85
N ASN A 29 27.55 38.14 -12.20
CA ASN A 29 26.89 39.16 -11.38
C ASN A 29 27.60 39.29 -10.01
N LYS A 30 28.04 40.49 -9.64
CA LYS A 30 28.67 40.81 -8.34
C LYS A 30 27.83 40.50 -7.11
N ASN A 31 26.51 40.39 -7.26
CA ASN A 31 25.60 40.10 -6.16
C ASN A 31 25.09 38.65 -6.21
N GLY A 32 25.64 37.85 -7.12
CA GLY A 32 25.24 36.48 -7.35
C GLY A 32 23.96 36.34 -8.19
N PRO A 33 23.45 35.09 -8.32
CA PRO A 33 23.96 33.87 -7.71
C PRO A 33 25.29 33.44 -8.36
N PHE A 34 26.34 33.29 -7.55
CA PHE A 34 27.69 32.90 -7.99
C PHE A 34 27.82 31.40 -8.33
N LYS A 35 26.70 30.66 -8.26
CA LYS A 35 26.57 29.32 -8.82
C LYS A 35 25.51 29.35 -9.92
N PRO A 36 25.87 28.94 -11.15
CA PRO A 36 24.90 28.72 -12.22
C PRO A 36 23.79 27.76 -11.77
N ASN A 37 22.55 27.96 -12.24
CA ASN A 37 21.40 27.12 -11.87
C ASN A 37 21.62 25.62 -12.12
N TYR A 38 22.52 25.23 -13.04
CA TYR A 38 22.85 23.83 -13.27
C TYR A 38 23.55 23.15 -12.07
N TYR A 39 24.21 23.88 -11.17
CA TYR A 39 24.75 23.31 -9.93
C TYR A 39 23.67 23.01 -8.88
N ARG A 40 22.50 23.67 -8.97
CA ARG A 40 21.30 23.25 -8.21
C ARG A 40 20.58 22.08 -8.90
N GLN A 41 20.74 21.95 -10.22
CA GLN A 41 20.19 20.86 -11.05
C GLN A 41 21.19 19.70 -11.28
N GLY A 42 22.29 19.63 -10.50
CA GLY A 42 23.33 18.59 -10.61
C GLY A 42 22.87 17.15 -10.26
N SER A 43 21.58 16.99 -9.97
CA SER A 43 20.89 15.75 -10.24
C SER A 43 19.68 16.10 -11.09
N MET A 44 19.50 15.43 -12.23
CA MET A 44 18.17 15.11 -12.74
C MET A 44 17.46 14.27 -11.67
N GLU A 45 17.15 14.87 -10.53
CA GLU A 45 16.32 14.28 -9.51
C GLU A 45 14.90 14.44 -10.02
N SER A 46 14.36 13.37 -10.63
CA SER A 46 12.92 13.23 -10.79
C SER A 46 12.26 13.66 -9.46
N PRO A 47 11.25 14.54 -9.49
CA PRO A 47 10.64 15.09 -8.29
C PRO A 47 10.15 13.96 -7.37
N ASN A 48 10.13 14.23 -6.05
CA ASN A 48 9.48 13.30 -5.13
C ASN A 48 8.01 13.15 -5.52
N LEU A 49 7.48 11.93 -5.46
CA LEU A 49 6.06 11.70 -5.73
C LEU A 49 5.25 12.36 -4.60
N GLU A 50 4.37 13.30 -4.96
CA GLU A 50 3.41 13.92 -4.05
C GLU A 50 2.27 12.92 -3.80
N PHE A 51 2.53 11.95 -2.92
CA PHE A 51 1.59 10.90 -2.54
C PHE A 51 1.34 10.92 -1.03
N GLU A 52 0.08 11.17 -0.66
CA GLU A 52 -0.37 11.01 0.70
C GLU A 52 -0.84 9.58 0.95
N TYR A 53 -0.14 8.88 1.84
CA TYR A 53 -0.56 7.55 2.26
C TYR A 53 -1.61 7.68 3.38
N GLY A 54 -2.81 7.20 3.11
CA GLY A 54 -3.95 7.13 4.02
C GLY A 54 -4.65 5.76 3.97
N ASP A 55 -5.84 5.67 4.55
CA ASP A 55 -6.67 4.47 4.48
C ASP A 55 -7.38 4.33 3.12
N THR A 56 -7.80 5.43 2.50
CA THR A 56 -8.49 5.48 1.19
C THR A 56 -7.99 6.65 0.34
N ASP A 57 -8.34 6.65 -0.94
CA ASP A 57 -8.22 7.80 -1.83
C ASP A 57 -9.39 8.79 -1.61
N ILE A 58 -9.50 9.81 -2.45
CA ILE A 58 -10.63 10.74 -2.49
C ILE A 58 -11.95 10.03 -2.84
N LEU A 59 -13.07 10.54 -2.32
CA LEU A 59 -14.38 9.90 -2.46
C LEU A 59 -14.76 9.62 -3.92
N THR A 60 -14.57 10.59 -4.83
CA THR A 60 -14.88 10.41 -6.26
C THR A 60 -14.09 9.27 -6.91
N ALA A 61 -12.80 9.13 -6.57
CA ALA A 61 -11.98 8.02 -7.04
C ALA A 61 -12.48 6.67 -6.50
N GLU A 62 -12.84 6.61 -5.21
CA GLU A 62 -13.37 5.38 -4.58
C GLU A 62 -14.75 4.98 -5.12
N LEU A 63 -15.60 5.96 -5.48
CA LEU A 63 -16.88 5.72 -6.14
C LEU A 63 -16.70 5.29 -7.60
N SER A 64 -15.77 5.90 -8.34
CA SER A 64 -15.48 5.48 -9.70
C SER A 64 -14.94 4.04 -9.77
N GLU A 65 -14.15 3.60 -8.79
CA GLU A 65 -13.63 2.23 -8.76
C GLU A 65 -14.71 1.15 -8.63
N LEU A 66 -15.91 1.51 -8.15
CA LEU A 66 -17.06 0.60 -8.08
C LEU A 66 -17.50 0.10 -9.47
N TYR A 67 -17.51 1.01 -10.45
CA TYR A 67 -18.05 0.77 -11.79
C TYR A 67 -16.92 0.39 -12.77
N SER A 68 -17.19 -0.61 -13.60
CA SER A 68 -16.40 -0.93 -14.80
C SER A 68 -16.87 -0.02 -15.93
N TYR A 69 -16.02 0.31 -16.89
CA TYR A 69 -16.43 1.15 -18.03
C TYR A 69 -17.38 0.45 -18.99
N THR A 70 -17.53 -0.87 -18.86
CA THR A 70 -18.56 -1.67 -19.54
C THR A 70 -19.94 -1.57 -18.89
N GLU A 71 -20.04 -1.03 -17.67
CA GLU A 71 -21.32 -0.79 -16.97
C GLU A 71 -21.96 0.56 -17.33
N GLU A 72 -21.33 1.37 -18.17
CA GLU A 72 -21.83 2.71 -18.52
C GLU A 72 -23.30 2.73 -18.99
N PRO A 73 -23.77 1.80 -19.86
CA PRO A 73 -25.18 1.77 -20.27
C PRO A 73 -26.16 1.52 -19.10
N GLU A 74 -25.68 0.93 -17.99
CA GLU A 74 -26.52 0.64 -16.83
C GLU A 74 -26.95 1.91 -16.08
N PHE A 75 -26.21 3.02 -16.18
CA PHE A 75 -26.62 4.29 -15.57
C PHE A 75 -27.94 4.78 -16.16
N SER A 76 -28.04 4.82 -17.49
CA SER A 76 -29.28 5.19 -18.18
C SER A 76 -30.42 4.23 -17.85
N LEU A 77 -30.15 2.92 -17.81
CA LEU A 77 -31.16 1.92 -17.46
C LEU A 77 -31.69 2.10 -16.03
N ASN A 78 -30.83 2.47 -15.07
CA ASN A 78 -31.23 2.73 -13.69
C ASN A 78 -32.14 3.96 -13.59
N ARG A 79 -31.78 5.04 -14.29
CA ARG A 79 -32.61 6.24 -14.40
C ARG A 79 -33.97 5.90 -15.01
N ASP A 80 -34.00 5.20 -16.13
CA ASP A 80 -35.23 4.89 -16.85
C ASP A 80 -36.18 4.04 -15.98
N CYS A 81 -35.64 3.08 -15.22
CA CYS A 81 -36.42 2.28 -14.24
C CYS A 81 -37.00 3.16 -13.12
N PHE A 82 -36.23 4.12 -12.61
CA PHE A 82 -36.72 5.08 -11.62
C PHE A 82 -37.80 5.97 -12.20
N GLU A 83 -37.60 6.56 -13.38
CA GLU A 83 -38.56 7.48 -13.99
C GLU A 83 -39.89 6.80 -14.36
N GLU A 84 -39.82 5.57 -14.87
CA GLU A 84 -41.01 4.76 -15.19
C GLU A 84 -41.90 4.60 -13.95
N ASP A 85 -41.31 4.25 -12.80
CA ASP A 85 -42.06 4.09 -11.54
C ASP A 85 -42.44 5.45 -10.92
N PHE A 86 -41.52 6.41 -10.90
CA PHE A 86 -41.69 7.69 -10.23
C PHE A 86 -42.81 8.51 -10.88
N ARG A 87 -42.89 8.56 -12.22
CA ARG A 87 -43.95 9.31 -12.94
C ARG A 87 -45.35 8.76 -12.70
N ASN A 88 -45.48 7.47 -12.40
CA ASN A 88 -46.77 6.87 -12.07
C ASN A 88 -47.32 7.37 -10.72
N HIS A 89 -46.43 7.74 -9.81
CA HIS A 89 -46.77 8.08 -8.43
C HIS A 89 -46.67 9.57 -8.10
N VAL A 90 -45.69 10.26 -8.69
CA VAL A 90 -45.42 11.69 -8.49
C VAL A 90 -45.58 12.40 -9.83
N LYS A 91 -46.65 13.18 -9.97
CA LYS A 91 -46.96 13.86 -11.23
C LYS A 91 -46.29 15.22 -11.31
N GLY A 92 -45.41 15.39 -12.30
CA GLY A 92 -44.90 16.69 -12.73
C GLY A 92 -43.98 17.43 -11.75
N ARG A 93 -43.37 16.72 -10.79
CA ARG A 93 -42.35 17.25 -9.87
C ARG A 93 -41.10 16.39 -9.95
N ARG A 94 -39.95 16.99 -9.63
CA ARG A 94 -38.64 16.32 -9.57
C ARG A 94 -38.36 15.75 -8.18
N TRP A 95 -37.45 14.77 -8.07
CA TRP A 95 -37.06 14.20 -6.77
C TRP A 95 -36.50 15.27 -5.82
N VAL A 96 -35.66 16.17 -6.35
CA VAL A 96 -35.04 17.26 -5.60
C VAL A 96 -36.05 18.31 -5.08
N GLU A 97 -37.27 18.33 -5.62
CA GLU A 97 -38.34 19.26 -5.24
C GLU A 97 -39.26 18.69 -4.16
N LEU A 98 -39.16 17.39 -3.85
CA LEU A 98 -39.99 16.75 -2.84
C LEU A 98 -39.52 17.10 -1.43
N SER A 99 -40.49 17.19 -0.52
CA SER A 99 -40.19 17.24 0.92
C SER A 99 -39.63 15.89 1.41
N VAL A 100 -38.88 15.90 2.51
CA VAL A 100 -38.29 14.68 3.09
C VAL A 100 -39.37 13.62 3.39
N ASP A 101 -40.57 14.03 3.83
CA ASP A 101 -41.66 13.10 4.11
C ASP A 101 -42.26 12.48 2.84
N GLU A 102 -42.34 13.23 1.75
CA GLU A 102 -42.72 12.70 0.43
C GLU A 102 -41.66 11.74 -0.11
N GLN A 103 -40.37 12.06 0.07
CA GLN A 103 -39.26 11.18 -0.29
C GLN A 103 -39.31 9.86 0.51
N ARG A 104 -39.56 9.93 1.82
CA ARG A 104 -39.75 8.74 2.68
C ARG A 104 -40.93 7.89 2.21
N ALA A 105 -42.07 8.52 1.90
CA ALA A 105 -43.26 7.81 1.42
C ALA A 105 -43.00 7.08 0.09
N TYR A 106 -42.20 7.67 -0.80
CA TYR A 106 -41.81 7.02 -2.05
C TYR A 106 -40.84 5.85 -1.81
N ILE A 107 -39.81 6.03 -0.97
CA ILE A 107 -38.86 4.96 -0.63
C ILE A 107 -39.56 3.80 0.07
N MET A 108 -40.52 4.07 0.96
CA MET A 108 -41.32 3.02 1.59
C MET A 108 -42.07 2.18 0.54
N ARG A 109 -42.60 2.84 -0.51
CA ARG A 109 -43.25 2.12 -1.61
C ARG A 109 -42.27 1.28 -2.44
N LEU A 110 -41.06 1.77 -2.66
CA LEU A 110 -40.00 0.98 -3.30
C LEU A 110 -39.62 -0.23 -2.44
N LEU A 111 -39.56 -0.07 -1.12
CA LEU A 111 -39.31 -1.17 -0.18
C LEU A 111 -40.40 -2.24 -0.29
N ASP A 112 -41.68 -1.85 -0.26
CA ASP A 112 -42.81 -2.79 -0.45
C ASP A 112 -42.75 -3.50 -1.82
N ALA A 113 -42.33 -2.78 -2.87
CA ALA A 113 -42.20 -3.34 -4.21
C ALA A 113 -40.98 -4.27 -4.38
N LEU A 114 -40.02 -4.22 -3.45
CA LEU A 114 -38.84 -5.08 -3.43
C LEU A 114 -39.17 -6.50 -2.92
N GLU A 115 -40.27 -6.66 -2.16
CA GLU A 115 -40.75 -7.94 -1.62
C GLU A 115 -41.51 -8.80 -2.65
N VAL A 116 -41.70 -8.30 -3.87
CA VAL A 116 -42.44 -8.99 -4.93
C VAL A 116 -41.69 -10.25 -5.40
N THR A 117 -42.44 -11.33 -5.67
CA THR A 117 -41.89 -12.63 -6.11
C THR A 117 -41.33 -12.64 -7.52
N ASP A 118 -41.78 -11.70 -8.36
CA ASP A 118 -41.33 -11.53 -9.74
C ASP A 118 -39.93 -10.89 -9.78
N ARG A 119 -38.97 -11.67 -10.29
CA ARG A 119 -37.56 -11.29 -10.35
C ARG A 119 -37.30 -10.05 -11.19
N ASP A 120 -37.96 -9.92 -12.34
CA ASP A 120 -37.72 -8.80 -13.26
C ASP A 120 -38.26 -7.49 -12.70
N LYS A 121 -39.43 -7.53 -12.05
CA LYS A 121 -39.98 -6.38 -11.32
C LYS A 121 -39.08 -5.99 -10.15
N ARG A 122 -38.62 -6.96 -9.36
CA ARG A 122 -37.70 -6.72 -8.25
C ARG A 122 -36.39 -6.08 -8.71
N LEU A 123 -35.84 -6.54 -9.83
CA LEU A 123 -34.64 -5.94 -10.43
C LEU A 123 -34.87 -4.49 -10.87
N LYS A 124 -36.02 -4.18 -11.51
CA LYS A 124 -36.37 -2.79 -11.86
C LYS A 124 -36.43 -1.88 -10.63
N VAL A 125 -37.04 -2.35 -9.54
CA VAL A 125 -37.11 -1.61 -8.26
C VAL A 125 -35.71 -1.42 -7.67
N ALA A 126 -34.89 -2.47 -7.63
CA ALA A 126 -33.50 -2.37 -7.16
C ALA A 126 -32.69 -1.37 -8.01
N ARG A 127 -32.89 -1.33 -9.32
CA ARG A 127 -32.28 -0.33 -10.21
C ARG A 127 -32.73 1.09 -9.90
N ALA A 128 -34.02 1.30 -9.59
CA ALA A 128 -34.52 2.60 -9.15
C ALA A 128 -33.89 3.05 -7.81
N ILE A 129 -33.74 2.12 -6.85
CA ILE A 129 -33.02 2.38 -5.59
C ILE A 129 -31.55 2.72 -5.85
N LEU A 130 -30.89 2.01 -6.78
CA LEU A 130 -29.52 2.30 -7.17
C LEU A 130 -29.39 3.69 -7.79
N TYR A 131 -30.32 4.12 -8.64
CA TYR A 131 -30.33 5.48 -9.18
C TYR A 131 -30.46 6.56 -8.08
N LEU A 132 -31.33 6.33 -7.08
CA LEU A 132 -31.41 7.20 -5.90
C LEU A 132 -30.07 7.26 -5.15
N ALA A 133 -29.46 6.10 -4.89
CA ALA A 133 -28.15 6.03 -4.22
C ALA A 133 -27.02 6.68 -5.05
N GLN A 134 -27.13 6.67 -6.39
CA GLN A 134 -26.22 7.35 -7.32
C GLN A 134 -26.41 8.87 -7.35
N GLY A 135 -27.39 9.41 -6.62
CA GLY A 135 -27.56 10.85 -6.44
C GLY A 135 -28.43 11.54 -7.48
N VAL A 136 -29.29 10.79 -8.19
CA VAL A 136 -30.29 11.36 -9.12
C VAL A 136 -29.63 12.32 -10.12
N PHE A 137 -28.57 11.82 -10.76
CA PHE A 137 -27.63 12.64 -11.53
C PHE A 137 -28.27 13.40 -12.70
N ASP A 138 -29.39 12.91 -13.24
CA ASP A 138 -30.12 13.58 -14.34
C ASP A 138 -30.76 14.91 -13.89
N GLU A 139 -31.05 15.06 -12.59
CA GLU A 139 -31.57 16.28 -11.99
C GLU A 139 -30.46 17.23 -11.50
N CYS A 140 -29.19 16.84 -11.64
CA CYS A 140 -28.02 17.57 -11.14
C CYS A 140 -27.31 18.35 -12.25
N SER A 141 -26.64 19.44 -11.91
CA SER A 141 -25.85 20.25 -12.87
C SER A 141 -24.34 20.12 -12.68
N THR A 142 -23.89 19.66 -11.51
CA THR A 142 -22.48 19.51 -11.18
C THR A 142 -22.20 18.20 -10.48
N GLU A 143 -20.95 17.72 -10.54
CA GLU A 143 -20.51 16.54 -9.78
C GLU A 143 -20.73 16.70 -8.27
N ALA A 144 -20.60 17.92 -7.74
CA ALA A 144 -20.82 18.21 -6.33
C ALA A 144 -22.29 17.99 -5.92
N ASP A 145 -23.24 18.35 -6.79
CA ASP A 145 -24.67 18.12 -6.56
C ASP A 145 -25.00 16.62 -6.53
N VAL A 146 -24.41 15.85 -7.45
CA VAL A 146 -24.57 14.38 -7.47
C VAL A 146 -24.09 13.76 -6.16
N LEU A 147 -22.91 14.17 -5.67
CA LEU A 147 -22.38 13.67 -4.40
C LEU A 147 -23.23 14.10 -3.20
N HIS A 148 -23.76 15.33 -3.22
CA HIS A 148 -24.65 15.84 -2.19
C HIS A 148 -25.94 15.01 -2.10
N TRP A 149 -26.63 14.83 -3.24
CA TRP A 149 -27.88 14.06 -3.29
C TRP A 149 -27.65 12.57 -3.06
N SER A 150 -26.54 12.01 -3.54
CA SER A 150 -26.15 10.63 -3.22
C SER A 150 -26.03 10.45 -1.70
N ARG A 151 -25.36 11.38 -1.01
CA ARG A 151 -25.25 11.36 0.45
C ARG A 151 -26.61 11.45 1.14
N HIS A 152 -27.41 12.45 0.80
CA HIS A 152 -28.75 12.64 1.38
C HIS A 152 -29.62 11.38 1.18
N ASN A 153 -29.68 10.87 -0.04
CA ASN A 153 -30.48 9.70 -0.39
C ASN A 153 -29.97 8.44 0.33
N VAL A 154 -28.66 8.22 0.44
CA VAL A 154 -28.10 7.07 1.17
C VAL A 154 -28.49 7.06 2.64
N PHE A 155 -28.41 8.21 3.33
CA PHE A 155 -28.86 8.30 4.73
C PHE A 155 -30.37 8.03 4.83
N LEU A 156 -31.16 8.55 3.89
CA LEU A 156 -32.60 8.33 3.87
C LEU A 156 -32.97 6.85 3.60
N LEU A 157 -32.30 6.20 2.65
CA LEU A 157 -32.46 4.77 2.36
C LEU A 157 -32.11 3.93 3.59
N TYR A 158 -31.04 4.27 4.31
CA TYR A 158 -30.68 3.60 5.56
C TYR A 158 -31.76 3.77 6.63
N GLU A 159 -32.24 4.99 6.87
CA GLU A 159 -33.32 5.27 7.83
C GLU A 159 -34.61 4.49 7.52
N MET A 160 -34.89 4.22 6.24
CA MET A 160 -36.05 3.45 5.79
C MET A 160 -35.85 1.93 5.80
N GLY A 161 -34.72 1.41 6.29
CA GLY A 161 -34.49 -0.04 6.43
C GLY A 161 -34.11 -0.75 5.13
N ILE A 162 -33.73 -0.01 4.09
CA ILE A 162 -33.36 -0.58 2.78
C ILE A 162 -32.16 -1.52 2.89
N PHE A 163 -31.20 -1.22 3.78
CA PHE A 163 -30.02 -2.09 3.96
C PHE A 163 -30.40 -3.52 4.38
N THR A 164 -31.34 -3.66 5.31
CA THR A 164 -31.82 -4.96 5.80
C THR A 164 -32.49 -5.75 4.68
N ALA A 165 -33.37 -5.11 3.90
CA ALA A 165 -34.01 -5.76 2.75
C ALA A 165 -32.99 -6.20 1.67
N LEU A 166 -32.00 -5.36 1.39
CA LEU A 166 -30.92 -5.71 0.46
C LEU A 166 -30.07 -6.87 0.98
N LEU A 167 -29.84 -6.97 2.28
CA LEU A 167 -29.11 -8.06 2.90
C LEU A 167 -29.82 -9.41 2.68
N GLU A 168 -31.13 -9.46 2.90
CA GLU A 168 -31.94 -10.66 2.67
C GLU A 168 -31.94 -11.07 1.19
N LEU A 169 -32.09 -10.10 0.28
CA LEU A 169 -32.00 -10.35 -1.16
C LEU A 169 -30.61 -10.84 -1.59
N LEU A 170 -29.56 -10.23 -1.05
CA LEU A 170 -28.19 -10.65 -1.34
C LEU A 170 -27.97 -12.08 -0.87
N SER A 171 -28.42 -12.44 0.34
CA SER A 171 -28.34 -13.81 0.84
C SER A 171 -29.11 -14.80 -0.03
N MET A 172 -30.31 -14.44 -0.49
CA MET A 172 -31.09 -15.26 -1.42
C MET A 172 -30.33 -15.50 -2.74
N GLU A 173 -29.72 -14.47 -3.31
CA GLU A 173 -29.02 -14.58 -4.59
C GLU A 173 -27.66 -15.31 -4.46
N ILE A 174 -27.00 -15.22 -3.29
CA ILE A 174 -25.79 -15.99 -2.96
C ILE A 174 -26.06 -17.51 -2.95
N ASP A 175 -27.28 -17.93 -2.61
CA ASP A 175 -27.72 -19.33 -2.57
C ASP A 175 -28.51 -19.76 -3.82
N ASN A 176 -28.53 -18.93 -4.87
CA ASN A 176 -29.21 -19.22 -6.13
C ASN A 176 -28.49 -20.31 -6.94
N ASN A 177 -28.85 -21.56 -6.69
CA ASN A 177 -28.27 -22.73 -7.35
C ASN A 177 -28.48 -22.76 -8.87
N GLN A 178 -29.54 -22.14 -9.40
CA GLN A 178 -29.82 -22.10 -10.83
C GLN A 178 -28.84 -21.18 -11.56
N ALA A 179 -28.58 -19.99 -11.00
CA ALA A 179 -27.56 -19.07 -11.51
C ALA A 179 -26.17 -19.72 -11.47
N CYS A 180 -25.81 -20.36 -10.35
CA CYS A 180 -24.56 -21.12 -10.21
C CYS A 180 -24.41 -22.21 -11.28
N SER A 181 -25.43 -23.06 -11.45
CA SER A 181 -25.42 -24.16 -12.44
C SER A 181 -25.28 -23.66 -13.86
N SER A 182 -25.91 -22.52 -14.18
CA SER A 182 -25.86 -21.90 -15.51
C SER A 182 -24.48 -21.32 -15.79
N ALA A 183 -23.91 -20.59 -14.82
CA ALA A 183 -22.59 -19.98 -14.94
C ALA A 183 -21.47 -21.02 -15.10
N VAL A 184 -21.54 -22.15 -14.39
CA VAL A 184 -20.53 -23.23 -14.50
C VAL A 184 -20.54 -23.90 -15.87
N ARG A 185 -21.70 -23.94 -16.55
CA ARG A 185 -21.83 -24.56 -17.88
C ARG A 185 -21.46 -23.60 -19.03
N LYS A 186 -21.49 -22.29 -18.80
CA LYS A 186 -21.17 -21.30 -19.84
C LYS A 186 -19.67 -21.26 -20.14
N PRO A 187 -19.26 -21.32 -21.42
CA PRO A 187 -17.85 -21.24 -21.80
C PRO A 187 -17.19 -19.90 -21.45
N ALA A 188 -17.96 -18.82 -21.49
CA ALA A 188 -17.54 -17.49 -21.11
C ALA A 188 -18.65 -16.83 -20.29
N ILE A 189 -18.29 -16.38 -19.08
CA ILE A 189 -19.17 -15.63 -18.18
C ILE A 189 -18.95 -14.15 -18.46
N SER A 190 -20.05 -13.40 -18.57
CA SER A 190 -20.03 -11.96 -18.85
C SER A 190 -20.75 -11.18 -17.74
N LEU A 191 -20.77 -9.85 -17.90
CA LEU A 191 -21.53 -8.98 -17.01
C LEU A 191 -23.02 -9.39 -16.92
N ALA A 192 -23.63 -9.92 -17.98
CA ALA A 192 -25.06 -10.25 -17.96
C ALA A 192 -25.41 -11.29 -16.87
N ASP A 193 -24.47 -12.17 -16.53
CA ASP A 193 -24.65 -13.29 -15.60
C ASP A 193 -24.71 -12.89 -14.12
N SER A 194 -24.39 -11.63 -13.79
CA SER A 194 -24.31 -11.14 -12.40
C SER A 194 -25.04 -9.83 -12.15
N THR A 195 -25.98 -9.47 -13.05
CA THR A 195 -26.69 -8.19 -13.04
C THR A 195 -27.35 -7.86 -11.69
N GLU A 196 -28.12 -8.80 -11.13
CA GLU A 196 -28.83 -8.58 -9.85
C GLU A 196 -27.84 -8.42 -8.68
N LEU A 197 -26.85 -9.30 -8.57
CA LEU A 197 -25.76 -9.17 -7.59
C LEU A 197 -25.01 -7.85 -7.72
N ARG A 198 -24.70 -7.40 -8.94
CA ARG A 198 -24.03 -6.12 -9.18
C ARG A 198 -24.86 -4.95 -8.67
N VAL A 199 -26.16 -4.91 -8.96
CA VAL A 199 -27.06 -3.84 -8.51
C VAL A 199 -27.10 -3.80 -6.98
N LEU A 200 -27.37 -4.95 -6.33
CA LEU A 200 -27.43 -5.05 -4.87
C LEU A 200 -26.12 -4.64 -4.20
N LEU A 201 -24.99 -5.20 -4.64
CA LEU A 201 -23.66 -4.89 -4.09
C LEU A 201 -23.26 -3.44 -4.33
N SER A 202 -23.70 -2.83 -5.43
CA SER A 202 -23.44 -1.41 -5.71
C SER A 202 -24.19 -0.50 -4.75
N ILE A 203 -25.48 -0.78 -4.47
CA ILE A 203 -26.24 -0.02 -3.48
C ILE A 203 -25.59 -0.16 -2.10
N MET A 204 -25.29 -1.39 -1.69
CA MET A 204 -24.66 -1.64 -0.39
C MET A 204 -23.28 -0.99 -0.27
N TYR A 205 -22.48 -0.96 -1.33
CA TYR A 205 -21.21 -0.22 -1.35
C TYR A 205 -21.41 1.28 -1.22
N LEU A 206 -22.33 1.87 -1.98
CA LEU A 206 -22.64 3.30 -1.86
C LEU A 206 -23.10 3.65 -0.45
N MET A 207 -23.90 2.79 0.19
CA MET A 207 -24.32 2.96 1.57
C MET A 207 -23.14 2.93 2.54
N VAL A 208 -22.31 1.89 2.49
CA VAL A 208 -21.14 1.73 3.39
C VAL A 208 -20.10 2.82 3.15
N GLU A 209 -19.75 3.14 1.92
CA GLU A 209 -18.73 4.16 1.60
C GLU A 209 -19.19 5.55 2.03
N THR A 210 -20.42 5.92 1.71
CA THR A 210 -20.93 7.27 1.94
C THR A 210 -21.22 7.54 3.41
N ILE A 211 -21.83 6.58 4.13
CA ILE A 211 -22.09 6.72 5.57
C ILE A 211 -20.79 6.68 6.38
N ARG A 212 -19.78 5.89 5.96
CA ARG A 212 -18.48 5.84 6.66
C ARG A 212 -17.75 7.19 6.64
N VAL A 213 -17.79 7.95 5.55
CA VAL A 213 -17.03 9.20 5.42
C VAL A 213 -17.70 10.30 6.24
N GLU A 214 -17.02 10.82 7.27
CA GLU A 214 -17.50 11.95 8.08
C GLU A 214 -17.18 13.28 7.39
N THR A 215 -18.16 14.16 7.31
CA THR A 215 -17.97 15.51 6.78
C THR A 215 -18.35 16.55 7.84
N GLY A 216 -17.75 17.74 7.75
CA GLY A 216 -18.04 18.83 8.69
C GLY A 216 -19.50 19.33 8.64
N GLU A 217 -20.23 18.98 7.59
CA GLU A 217 -21.61 19.37 7.34
C GLU A 217 -22.63 18.35 7.90
N ASP A 218 -22.16 17.26 8.51
CA ASP A 218 -23.03 16.19 8.99
C ASP A 218 -23.92 16.63 10.16
N LYS A 219 -25.24 16.47 9.95
CA LYS A 219 -26.28 16.67 10.96
C LYS A 219 -26.09 15.71 12.15
N PRO A 220 -26.52 16.08 13.37
CA PRO A 220 -26.43 15.19 14.54
C PRO A 220 -27.14 13.86 14.32
N ASP A 221 -28.28 13.86 13.61
CA ASP A 221 -29.02 12.65 13.28
C ASP A 221 -28.21 11.71 12.36
N TRP A 222 -27.46 12.26 11.39
CA TRP A 222 -26.58 11.49 10.52
C TRP A 222 -25.38 10.92 11.28
N LYS A 223 -24.83 11.64 12.26
CA LYS A 223 -23.78 11.11 13.14
C LYS A 223 -24.31 9.93 13.97
N LYS A 224 -25.53 10.05 14.51
CA LYS A 224 -26.19 8.96 15.23
C LYS A 224 -26.47 7.76 14.32
N ALA A 225 -27.03 7.99 13.13
CA ALA A 225 -27.32 6.95 12.15
C ALA A 225 -26.05 6.21 11.71
N ARG A 226 -24.94 6.94 11.52
CA ARG A 226 -23.63 6.36 11.24
C ARG A 226 -23.14 5.42 12.34
N GLU A 227 -23.20 5.83 13.61
CA GLU A 227 -22.78 4.97 14.72
C GLU A 227 -23.71 3.76 14.88
N SER A 228 -25.01 3.94 14.66
CA SER A 228 -25.97 2.83 14.58
C SER A 228 -25.59 1.86 13.45
N PHE A 229 -25.30 2.35 12.25
CA PHE A 229 -24.93 1.52 11.11
C PHE A 229 -23.59 0.82 11.32
N LYS A 230 -22.60 1.50 11.91
CA LYS A 230 -21.31 0.90 12.28
C LYS A 230 -21.50 -0.27 13.24
N THR A 231 -22.35 -0.10 14.24
CA THR A 231 -22.68 -1.14 15.23
C THR A 231 -23.43 -2.30 14.58
N GLU A 232 -24.44 -1.98 13.75
CA GLU A 232 -25.23 -2.95 13.00
C GLU A 232 -24.35 -3.85 12.12
N LEU A 233 -23.46 -3.27 11.31
CA LEU A 233 -22.52 -4.02 10.45
C LEU A 233 -21.53 -4.91 11.22
N GLY A 234 -21.15 -4.51 12.44
CA GLY A 234 -20.24 -5.24 13.30
C GLY A 234 -20.94 -6.35 14.11
N SER A 235 -22.25 -6.23 14.30
CA SER A 235 -23.07 -7.18 15.06
C SER A 235 -23.56 -8.35 14.19
N PRO A 236 -23.97 -9.48 14.82
CA PRO A 236 -24.64 -10.57 14.12
C PRO A 236 -25.96 -10.08 13.49
N LEU A 237 -26.00 -10.03 12.15
CA LEU A 237 -27.13 -9.46 11.41
C LEU A 237 -28.09 -10.56 10.91
N TYR A 238 -27.66 -11.28 9.88
CA TYR A 238 -28.42 -12.34 9.21
C TYR A 238 -27.65 -13.65 9.35
N ASN A 239 -28.35 -14.75 9.70
CA ASN A 239 -27.76 -16.05 10.05
C ASN A 239 -26.80 -16.05 11.26
N GLY A 240 -26.83 -15.03 12.11
CA GLY A 240 -26.00 -14.96 13.32
C GLY A 240 -24.52 -14.59 13.06
N GLU A 241 -24.21 -14.05 11.89
CA GLU A 241 -22.85 -13.65 11.50
C GLU A 241 -22.77 -12.14 11.14
N PRO A 242 -21.64 -11.46 11.42
CA PRO A 242 -21.39 -10.11 10.94
C PRO A 242 -21.37 -10.03 9.41
N PHE A 243 -21.76 -8.89 8.84
CA PHE A 243 -21.85 -8.69 7.38
C PHE A 243 -20.54 -9.01 6.62
N ALA A 244 -19.39 -8.72 7.24
CA ALA A 244 -18.10 -9.04 6.66
C ALA A 244 -17.90 -10.55 6.41
N LEU A 245 -18.47 -11.43 7.25
CA LEU A 245 -18.37 -12.89 7.08
C LEU A 245 -19.19 -13.39 5.89
N LEU A 246 -20.36 -12.80 5.63
CA LEU A 246 -21.14 -13.09 4.43
C LEU A 246 -20.32 -12.81 3.16
N LEU A 247 -19.63 -11.67 3.12
CA LEU A 247 -18.76 -11.29 1.99
C LEU A 247 -17.52 -12.18 1.88
N PHE A 248 -16.93 -12.58 3.00
CA PHE A 248 -15.86 -13.59 3.01
C PHE A 248 -16.34 -14.94 2.43
N THR A 249 -17.58 -15.33 2.73
CA THR A 249 -18.21 -16.53 2.19
C THR A 249 -18.45 -16.42 0.68
N MET A 250 -18.81 -15.23 0.17
CA MET A 250 -18.85 -15.02 -1.30
C MET A 250 -17.47 -15.21 -1.94
N VAL A 251 -16.41 -14.70 -1.30
CA VAL A 251 -15.02 -14.83 -1.78
C VAL A 251 -14.60 -16.30 -1.83
N THR A 252 -14.94 -17.11 -0.82
CA THR A 252 -14.62 -18.56 -0.83
C THR A 252 -15.44 -19.33 -1.84
N LYS A 253 -16.76 -19.07 -1.97
CA LYS A 253 -17.63 -19.67 -2.99
C LYS A 253 -17.14 -19.39 -4.41
N PHE A 254 -16.65 -18.18 -4.68
CA PHE A 254 -16.05 -17.86 -5.97
C PHE A 254 -14.73 -18.62 -6.20
N CYS A 255 -13.84 -18.65 -5.20
CA CYS A 255 -12.53 -19.31 -5.32
C CYS A 255 -12.58 -20.84 -5.34
N SER A 256 -13.69 -21.44 -4.90
CA SER A 256 -13.99 -22.87 -5.05
C SER A 256 -14.63 -23.21 -6.41
N MET A 257 -14.84 -22.21 -7.28
CA MET A 257 -15.56 -22.33 -8.55
C MET A 257 -17.04 -22.73 -8.40
N SER A 258 -17.60 -22.64 -7.19
CA SER A 258 -19.03 -22.91 -6.96
C SER A 258 -19.94 -21.80 -7.47
N ALA A 259 -19.45 -20.56 -7.47
CA ALA A 259 -20.17 -19.39 -7.97
C ALA A 259 -19.23 -18.49 -8.82
N PRO A 260 -18.86 -18.90 -10.05
CA PRO A 260 -17.86 -18.20 -10.86
C PRO A 260 -18.36 -16.88 -11.47
N HIS A 261 -19.66 -16.58 -11.36
CA HIS A 261 -20.27 -15.35 -11.86
C HIS A 261 -20.24 -14.19 -10.86
N PHE A 262 -19.91 -14.43 -9.59
CA PHE A 262 -19.94 -13.37 -8.58
C PHE A 262 -18.98 -12.21 -8.93
N PRO A 263 -19.43 -10.94 -8.80
CA PRO A 263 -18.64 -9.77 -9.19
C PRO A 263 -17.58 -9.43 -8.13
N MET A 264 -16.43 -10.13 -8.18
CA MET A 264 -15.40 -10.07 -7.12
C MET A 264 -14.84 -8.70 -6.83
N LYS A 265 -14.75 -7.79 -7.81
CA LYS A 265 -14.32 -6.42 -7.55
C LYS A 265 -15.24 -5.74 -6.55
N LYS A 266 -16.56 -5.81 -6.77
CA LYS A 266 -17.56 -5.20 -5.89
C LYS A 266 -17.58 -5.86 -4.51
N VAL A 267 -17.53 -7.19 -4.46
CA VAL A 267 -17.46 -7.95 -3.19
C VAL A 267 -16.23 -7.57 -2.36
N LEU A 268 -15.05 -7.51 -2.98
CA LEU A 268 -13.80 -7.20 -2.28
C LEU A 268 -13.73 -5.74 -1.83
N LEU A 269 -14.22 -4.81 -2.66
CA LEU A 269 -14.33 -3.40 -2.29
C LEU A 269 -15.27 -3.25 -1.08
N LEU A 270 -16.48 -3.80 -1.15
CA LEU A 270 -17.45 -3.75 -0.06
C LEU A 270 -16.90 -4.41 1.22
N LEU A 271 -16.24 -5.57 1.11
CA LEU A 271 -15.62 -6.25 2.24
C LEU A 271 -14.55 -5.39 2.90
N TRP A 272 -13.66 -4.80 2.10
CA TRP A 272 -12.62 -3.91 2.62
C TRP A 272 -13.23 -2.69 3.32
N LYS A 273 -14.20 -2.01 2.70
CA LYS A 273 -14.84 -0.83 3.30
C LYS A 273 -15.64 -1.16 4.55
N THR A 274 -16.30 -2.32 4.58
CA THR A 274 -17.01 -2.82 5.77
C THR A 274 -16.04 -3.03 6.92
N VAL A 275 -14.93 -3.76 6.71
CA VAL A 275 -13.91 -3.99 7.74
C VAL A 275 -13.24 -2.69 8.19
N LEU A 276 -13.00 -1.76 7.25
CA LEU A 276 -12.46 -0.44 7.57
C LEU A 276 -13.43 0.37 8.44
N PHE A 277 -14.73 0.32 8.15
CA PHE A 277 -15.75 1.05 8.90
C PHE A 277 -15.97 0.48 10.29
N THR A 278 -16.11 -0.86 10.41
CA THR A 278 -16.45 -1.52 11.68
C THR A 278 -15.26 -1.59 12.64
N LEU A 279 -14.06 -1.90 12.14
CA LEU A 279 -12.86 -2.03 12.99
C LEU A 279 -12.09 -0.71 13.14
N GLY A 280 -12.20 0.19 12.16
CA GLY A 280 -11.50 1.48 12.14
C GLY A 280 -10.22 1.53 11.31
N GLY A 281 -9.85 2.75 10.93
CA GLY A 281 -8.68 3.05 10.09
C GLY A 281 -7.33 3.08 10.82
N PHE A 282 -6.31 3.59 10.14
CA PHE A 282 -4.95 3.67 10.69
C PHE A 282 -4.84 4.61 11.89
N GLU A 283 -5.61 5.70 11.92
CA GLU A 283 -5.65 6.66 13.03
C GLU A 283 -6.36 6.05 14.24
N GLU A 284 -7.56 5.48 14.07
CA GLU A 284 -8.29 4.76 15.12
C GLU A 284 -7.46 3.62 15.74
N ILE A 285 -6.75 2.82 14.91
CA ILE A 285 -5.81 1.79 15.42
C ILE A 285 -4.73 2.39 16.32
N GLN A 286 -4.21 3.57 15.97
CA GLN A 286 -3.17 4.22 16.73
C GLN A 286 -3.72 4.75 18.06
N GLU A 287 -4.93 5.30 18.08
CA GLU A 287 -5.63 5.72 19.29
C GLU A 287 -5.96 4.55 20.20
N MET A 288 -6.55 3.47 19.67
CA MET A 288 -6.83 2.25 20.41
C MET A 288 -5.56 1.66 21.02
N LYS A 289 -4.43 1.73 20.29
CA LYS A 289 -3.13 1.29 20.80
C LYS A 289 -2.59 2.19 21.91
N VAL A 290 -2.82 3.50 21.86
CA VAL A 290 -2.45 4.41 22.96
C VAL A 290 -3.28 4.09 24.19
N LYS A 291 -4.61 4.02 24.06
CA LYS A 291 -5.54 3.63 25.14
C LYS A 291 -5.19 2.27 25.74
N GLY A 292 -4.89 1.27 24.90
CA GLY A 292 -4.47 -0.06 25.36
C GLY A 292 -3.14 -0.07 26.11
N ARG A 293 -2.21 0.84 25.79
CA ARG A 293 -0.97 1.01 26.57
C ARG A 293 -1.23 1.65 27.92
N GLU A 294 -2.09 2.65 27.97
CA GLU A 294 -2.49 3.32 29.22
C GLU A 294 -3.16 2.32 30.18
N LYS A 295 -4.11 1.51 29.69
CA LYS A 295 -4.75 0.43 30.47
C LYS A 295 -3.72 -0.56 31.07
N LEU A 296 -2.63 -0.83 30.37
CA LEU A 296 -1.55 -1.73 30.81
C LEU A 296 -0.44 -1.03 31.61
N GLY A 297 -0.58 0.26 31.94
CA GLY A 297 0.45 1.01 32.66
C GLY A 297 1.76 1.20 31.87
N LEU A 298 1.72 1.06 30.55
CA LEU A 298 2.90 1.21 29.68
C LEU A 298 3.13 2.67 29.30
N PRO A 299 4.39 3.14 29.16
CA PRO A 299 4.69 4.49 28.71
C PRO A 299 4.06 4.83 27.35
N SER A 300 3.76 6.10 27.11
CA SER A 300 3.25 6.57 25.82
C SER A 300 4.22 6.23 24.68
N LEU A 301 3.68 6.12 23.46
CA LEU A 301 4.52 5.87 22.29
C LEU A 301 5.32 7.14 21.98
N PRO A 302 6.65 7.04 21.78
CA PRO A 302 7.47 8.21 21.52
C PRO A 302 7.14 8.87 20.17
N GLU A 303 6.69 8.08 19.19
CA GLU A 303 6.54 8.52 17.81
C GLU A 303 5.41 7.75 17.10
N ASP A 304 4.62 8.46 16.29
CA ASP A 304 3.74 7.87 15.28
C ASP A 304 4.53 7.60 13.99
N SER A 305 4.54 6.34 13.55
CA SER A 305 5.31 5.93 12.37
C SER A 305 4.80 6.53 11.06
N ILE A 306 3.50 6.82 10.93
CA ILE A 306 2.96 7.40 9.70
C ILE A 306 3.35 8.89 9.65
N LYS A 307 3.13 9.63 10.74
CA LYS A 307 3.49 11.06 10.85
C LYS A 307 5.00 11.28 10.65
N VAL A 308 5.84 10.47 11.28
CA VAL A 308 7.30 10.54 11.10
C VAL A 308 7.67 10.33 9.63
N VAL A 309 7.07 9.35 8.94
CA VAL A 309 7.39 9.08 7.52
C VAL A 309 6.88 10.18 6.59
N ARG A 310 5.73 10.78 6.86
CA ARG A 310 5.23 11.94 6.08
C ARG A 310 6.24 13.09 6.06
N SER A 311 7.01 13.27 7.14
CA SER A 311 8.07 14.28 7.20
C SER A 311 9.40 13.87 6.54
N MET A 312 9.57 12.59 6.16
CA MET A 312 10.82 12.11 5.55
C MET A 312 10.86 12.35 4.04
N ARG A 313 12.00 12.83 3.56
CA ARG A 313 12.33 12.79 2.12
C ARG A 313 12.67 11.38 1.66
N ALA A 314 12.33 11.04 0.41
CA ALA A 314 12.82 9.82 -0.22
C ALA A 314 14.35 9.83 -0.32
N ALA A 315 14.97 8.66 -0.20
CA ALA A 315 16.39 8.46 -0.45
C ALA A 315 16.67 8.36 -1.95
N SER A 316 17.86 8.81 -2.38
CA SER A 316 18.30 8.64 -3.76
C SER A 316 18.38 7.15 -4.13
N PRO A 317 17.96 6.74 -5.34
CA PRO A 317 18.04 5.35 -5.78
C PRO A 317 19.47 4.79 -5.68
N PRO A 318 19.63 3.46 -5.44
CA PRO A 318 20.92 2.81 -5.59
C PRO A 318 21.46 2.97 -7.01
N ALA A 319 22.78 3.11 -7.16
CA ALA A 319 23.41 3.26 -8.47
C ALA A 319 23.02 2.10 -9.41
N THR A 320 22.66 2.44 -10.65
CA THR A 320 22.38 1.45 -11.70
C THR A 320 23.65 0.72 -12.15
N ALA A 321 23.50 -0.44 -12.79
CA ALA A 321 24.66 -1.18 -13.31
C ALA A 321 25.44 -0.35 -14.34
N MET A 322 24.76 0.46 -15.16
CA MET A 322 25.39 1.43 -16.07
C MET A 322 26.18 2.51 -15.31
N GLU A 323 25.60 3.16 -14.29
CA GLU A 323 26.34 4.13 -13.46
C GLU A 323 27.56 3.52 -12.78
N LEU A 324 27.47 2.25 -12.37
CA LEU A 324 28.61 1.53 -11.76
C LEU A 324 29.71 1.23 -12.81
N ILE A 325 29.34 0.85 -14.04
CA ILE A 325 30.29 0.65 -15.15
C ILE A 325 30.95 1.98 -15.53
N GLU A 326 30.18 3.06 -15.59
CA GLU A 326 30.65 4.40 -15.94
C GLU A 326 31.58 4.96 -14.84
N GLN A 327 31.26 4.76 -13.56
CA GLN A 327 32.16 5.07 -12.44
C GLN A 327 33.44 4.23 -12.48
N GLN A 328 33.35 2.96 -12.88
CA GLN A 328 34.52 2.09 -13.01
C GLN A 328 35.40 2.48 -14.21
N GLN A 329 34.81 2.96 -15.31
CA GLN A 329 35.53 3.52 -16.45
C GLN A 329 36.17 4.88 -16.14
N GLN A 330 35.48 5.75 -15.39
CA GLN A 330 36.05 7.02 -14.91
C GLN A 330 37.21 6.81 -13.93
N GLN A 331 37.14 5.81 -13.04
CA GLN A 331 38.25 5.43 -12.17
C GLN A 331 39.47 4.87 -12.93
N LYS A 332 39.25 4.17 -14.06
CA LYS A 332 40.34 3.73 -14.94
C LYS A 332 40.97 4.88 -15.72
N ARG A 333 40.20 5.90 -16.11
CA ARG A 333 40.71 7.11 -16.79
C ARG A 333 41.48 8.06 -15.86
N GLY A 334 41.14 8.11 -14.58
CA GLY A 334 41.81 8.98 -13.58
C GLY A 334 43.17 8.50 -13.05
N ARG A 335 43.71 7.37 -13.55
CA ARG A 335 44.92 6.72 -13.00
C ARG A 335 46.20 6.93 -13.83
N ARG A 336 46.25 7.93 -14.72
CA ARG A 336 47.47 8.35 -15.43
C ARG A 336 48.02 9.67 -14.88
N SER A 337 48.46 9.70 -13.63
CA SER A 337 49.56 10.56 -13.15
C SER A 337 49.69 10.43 -11.64
N ARG A 338 50.63 9.60 -11.18
CA ARG A 338 51.35 9.77 -9.90
C ARG A 338 52.54 8.81 -9.90
N ARG A 339 53.75 9.39 -9.86
CA ARG A 339 55.04 8.70 -9.75
C ARG A 339 55.12 7.89 -8.44
N PRO A 340 55.86 6.76 -8.39
CA PRO A 340 55.92 5.91 -7.21
C PRO A 340 56.94 6.44 -6.19
N LEU A 341 56.54 6.55 -4.93
CA LEU A 341 57.48 6.58 -3.79
C LEU A 341 57.62 5.16 -3.25
N VAL A 342 58.88 4.75 -3.10
CA VAL A 342 59.37 3.46 -2.64
C VAL A 342 58.78 3.12 -1.26
N LYS A 343 58.11 1.97 -1.16
CA LYS A 343 57.83 1.31 0.12
C LYS A 343 58.91 0.27 0.37
N GLN A 344 59.50 0.35 1.54
CA GLN A 344 60.42 -0.62 2.10
C GLN A 344 59.61 -1.81 2.64
N ASP A 345 60.06 -3.01 2.30
CA ASP A 345 59.54 -4.32 2.70
C ASP A 345 59.59 -4.56 4.22
N SER A 346 58.69 -5.41 4.74
CA SER A 346 59.09 -6.78 5.15
C SER A 346 58.07 -7.52 6.04
N LEU A 347 57.87 -8.78 5.63
CA LEU A 347 57.77 -10.02 6.42
C LEU A 347 56.40 -10.53 6.93
N ASP A 348 56.01 -11.60 6.21
CA ASP A 348 55.49 -12.91 6.61
C ASP A 348 53.99 -13.12 6.89
N THR A 349 53.23 -13.80 6.02
CA THR A 349 53.26 -15.21 5.53
C THR A 349 52.71 -16.18 6.57
N TYR A 350 51.55 -16.80 6.31
CA TYR A 350 51.39 -18.27 6.24
C TYR A 350 50.00 -18.67 5.70
N ASN A 351 50.05 -19.61 4.74
CA ASN A 351 48.96 -20.26 4.02
C ASN A 351 48.11 -21.18 4.91
N GLU A 352 46.83 -21.34 4.57
CA GLU A 352 46.18 -22.68 4.53
C GLU A 352 45.28 -22.78 3.29
N ARG A 353 45.52 -23.82 2.48
CA ARG A 353 44.77 -24.21 1.28
C ARG A 353 43.69 -25.22 1.65
N ASP A 354 42.56 -25.10 0.97
CA ASP A 354 41.36 -25.95 1.00
C ASP A 354 41.63 -27.34 0.39
N PRO A 355 41.33 -28.49 1.05
CA PRO A 355 41.74 -29.82 0.59
C PRO A 355 40.79 -30.54 -0.40
N PHE A 356 39.77 -29.90 -0.98
CA PHE A 356 38.77 -30.61 -1.80
C PHE A 356 38.70 -30.24 -3.29
N LYS A 357 39.84 -30.10 -3.96
CA LYS A 357 39.87 -30.13 -5.43
C LYS A 357 40.98 -31.05 -5.93
N ASN A 358 40.59 -32.26 -6.33
CA ASN A 358 41.37 -33.06 -7.25
C ASN A 358 41.23 -32.50 -8.67
N ASP A 359 42.39 -32.38 -9.30
CA ASP A 359 42.65 -32.14 -10.71
C ASP A 359 41.98 -33.17 -11.62
N ASP A 360 41.66 -32.73 -12.85
CA ASP A 360 42.15 -33.42 -14.04
C ASP A 360 42.27 -32.43 -15.22
N ALA A 361 43.52 -32.03 -15.47
CA ALA A 361 44.27 -32.12 -16.73
C ALA A 361 43.63 -31.64 -18.06
N ARG A 362 44.27 -30.61 -18.67
CA ARG A 362 45.04 -30.66 -19.95
C ARG A 362 44.19 -30.37 -21.21
N ASP A 363 44.62 -29.66 -22.24
CA ASP A 363 45.92 -29.09 -22.65
C ASP A 363 45.67 -27.84 -23.52
N GLU A 364 46.76 -27.11 -23.73
CA GLU A 364 47.04 -25.94 -24.57
C GLU A 364 46.66 -26.18 -26.06
N GLU A 365 46.37 -25.19 -26.91
CA GLU A 365 47.29 -24.29 -27.63
C GLU A 365 46.41 -23.50 -28.63
N ASP A 366 46.61 -22.19 -28.81
CA ASP A 366 47.34 -21.66 -29.97
C ASP A 366 47.20 -20.14 -30.12
N ASP A 367 48.32 -19.56 -30.54
CA ASP A 367 48.69 -18.16 -30.54
C ASP A 367 48.09 -17.31 -31.68
N ALA A 368 48.33 -16.01 -31.52
CA ALA A 368 47.99 -14.88 -32.36
C ALA A 368 48.50 -14.93 -33.81
N GLU A 369 47.87 -14.15 -34.71
CA GLU A 369 48.54 -13.07 -35.46
C GLU A 369 47.55 -12.21 -36.29
N ASP A 370 47.83 -10.90 -36.25
CA ASP A 370 47.49 -9.74 -37.10
C ASP A 370 46.83 -9.99 -38.49
N VAL A 371 46.02 -9.11 -39.08
CA VAL A 371 46.35 -7.80 -39.70
C VAL A 371 45.01 -7.25 -40.28
N ASP A 372 44.73 -5.94 -40.19
CA ASP A 372 44.52 -5.03 -41.34
C ASP A 372 43.77 -3.72 -40.98
N SER A 373 43.95 -2.72 -41.84
CA SER A 373 44.03 -1.27 -41.63
C SER A 373 42.85 -0.48 -42.25
N GLY A 374 42.75 0.81 -41.91
CA GLY A 374 42.14 1.90 -42.72
C GLY A 374 40.63 2.15 -42.52
N ILE A 375 40.14 3.28 -41.97
CA ILE A 375 39.98 4.65 -42.56
C ILE A 375 39.11 4.58 -43.84
N GLU A 376 37.90 5.16 -43.98
CA GLU A 376 37.36 6.54 -43.88
C GLU A 376 35.84 6.43 -43.55
N GLY A 377 35.09 7.37 -42.96
CA GLY A 377 34.98 8.81 -43.19
C GLY A 377 33.64 9.11 -43.89
N GLU A 378 32.60 9.51 -43.15
CA GLU A 378 31.48 10.29 -43.70
C GLU A 378 30.81 11.12 -42.59
N VAL A 379 30.47 12.36 -42.94
CA VAL A 379 29.95 13.45 -42.11
C VAL A 379 28.62 13.83 -42.73
N ASP A 380 27.55 14.02 -41.94
CA ASP A 380 26.47 14.99 -42.25
C ASP A 380 25.49 15.22 -41.04
N PRO A 381 24.55 16.19 -41.05
CA PRO A 381 24.71 17.47 -40.37
C PRO A 381 23.47 17.88 -39.53
N LEU A 382 23.41 19.17 -39.14
CA LEU A 382 22.24 19.96 -38.67
C LEU A 382 22.25 20.36 -37.18
N ASP A 383 22.92 21.48 -36.93
CA ASP A 383 22.40 22.53 -36.05
C ASP A 383 21.02 23.01 -36.55
N ARG A 384 20.03 23.04 -35.66
CA ARG A 384 18.86 23.91 -35.79
C ARG A 384 18.51 24.53 -34.44
N ASP A 385 18.42 25.85 -34.50
CA ASP A 385 18.00 26.83 -33.50
C ASP A 385 16.92 26.35 -32.51
N VAL A 386 17.25 26.40 -31.21
CA VAL A 386 16.25 26.36 -30.13
C VAL A 386 15.96 27.80 -29.71
N ILE A 387 14.79 28.28 -30.13
CA ILE A 387 14.17 29.52 -29.67
C ILE A 387 13.94 29.42 -28.15
N ILE A 388 14.52 30.34 -27.39
CA ILE A 388 14.34 30.48 -25.93
C ILE A 388 12.92 31.02 -25.68
N GLN A 389 12.02 30.19 -25.15
CA GLN A 389 10.78 30.67 -24.53
C GLN A 389 11.03 31.08 -23.06
N PRO A 390 10.41 32.16 -22.56
CA PRO A 390 10.54 32.58 -21.17
C PRO A 390 9.80 31.62 -20.21
N PRO A 391 10.28 31.43 -18.97
CA PRO A 391 9.67 30.52 -18.02
C PRO A 391 8.30 31.02 -17.50
N PRO A 392 7.37 30.12 -17.14
CA PRO A 392 6.07 30.47 -16.57
C PRO A 392 6.20 31.05 -15.15
N PRO A 393 5.22 31.85 -14.70
CA PRO A 393 5.25 32.49 -13.38
C PRO A 393 5.13 31.47 -12.23
N PRO A 394 5.68 31.79 -11.05
CA PRO A 394 5.65 30.88 -9.90
C PRO A 394 4.22 30.70 -9.36
N PRO A 395 3.87 29.49 -8.89
CA PRO A 395 2.54 29.21 -8.31
C PRO A 395 2.32 29.97 -6.99
N PRO A 396 1.05 30.26 -6.64
CA PRO A 396 0.72 31.03 -5.45
C PRO A 396 1.13 30.31 -4.16
N LEU A 397 1.66 31.09 -3.22
CA LEU A 397 2.10 30.65 -1.89
C LEU A 397 0.91 30.10 -1.10
N ARG A 398 0.89 28.78 -0.87
CA ARG A 398 -0.03 28.14 0.09
C ARG A 398 0.35 28.55 1.53
N PRO A 399 -0.64 28.66 2.45
CA PRO A 399 -0.39 28.98 3.85
C PRO A 399 0.49 27.91 4.53
N PRO A 400 1.26 28.28 5.57
CA PRO A 400 2.26 27.40 6.16
C PRO A 400 1.59 26.25 6.93
N THR A 401 1.76 25.02 6.45
CA THR A 401 1.52 23.82 7.23
C THR A 401 2.47 23.83 8.44
N GLU A 402 1.94 23.57 9.64
CA GLU A 402 2.70 23.50 10.89
C GLU A 402 3.94 22.61 10.71
N ARG A 403 5.12 23.24 10.64
CA ARG A 403 6.39 22.52 10.58
C ARG A 403 6.70 21.98 11.96
N VAL A 404 6.36 20.72 12.19
CA VAL A 404 6.89 19.93 13.30
C VAL A 404 8.42 19.96 13.21
N THR A 405 9.06 20.67 14.14
CA THR A 405 10.51 20.83 14.20
C THR A 405 11.11 19.60 14.89
N PHE A 406 11.77 18.74 14.11
CA PHE A 406 12.52 17.62 14.68
C PHE A 406 13.92 18.09 15.13
N PRO A 407 14.48 17.53 16.22
CA PRO A 407 15.85 17.80 16.64
C PRO A 407 16.86 17.42 15.54
N LYS A 408 18.07 17.99 15.58
CA LYS A 408 19.21 17.53 14.77
C LYS A 408 19.56 16.09 15.17
N GLY A 409 19.01 15.10 14.47
CA GLY A 409 19.20 13.68 14.78
C GLY A 409 18.53 12.73 13.78
N LEU A 410 18.71 11.43 13.99
CA LEU A 410 18.02 10.40 13.22
C LEU A 410 16.51 10.44 13.50
N PRO A 411 15.65 10.06 12.56
CA PRO A 411 14.20 10.25 12.67
C PRO A 411 13.52 9.28 13.65
N TRP A 412 14.28 8.43 14.34
CA TRP A 412 13.73 7.40 15.21
C TRP A 412 14.52 7.31 16.51
N ALA A 413 13.81 7.33 17.64
CA ALA A 413 14.36 6.89 18.91
C ALA A 413 14.75 5.39 18.85
N PRO A 414 15.92 4.99 19.37
CA PRO A 414 16.33 3.59 19.43
C PRO A 414 15.44 2.80 20.41
N LYS A 415 15.33 1.49 20.16
CA LYS A 415 14.54 0.57 21.01
C LYS A 415 15.37 -0.62 21.43
N VAL A 416 15.22 -1.02 22.68
CA VAL A 416 15.84 -2.20 23.30
C VAL A 416 14.74 -3.12 23.81
N ARG A 417 14.86 -4.44 23.57
CA ARG A 417 13.98 -5.44 24.19
C ARG A 417 14.60 -5.97 25.47
N GLU A 418 13.77 -6.55 26.33
CA GLU A 418 14.20 -7.29 27.52
C GLU A 418 15.26 -8.34 27.21
N LYS A 419 15.01 -9.20 26.21
CA LYS A 419 15.98 -10.21 25.73
C LYS A 419 17.32 -9.63 25.28
N ASP A 420 17.33 -8.38 24.78
CA ASP A 420 18.58 -7.74 24.37
C ASP A 420 19.40 -7.29 25.60
N ILE A 421 18.75 -7.00 26.72
CA ILE A 421 19.38 -6.69 28.02
C ILE A 421 19.87 -7.98 28.69
N GLU A 422 19.04 -9.02 28.71
CA GLU A 422 19.40 -10.35 29.23
C GLU A 422 20.66 -10.87 28.54
N HIS A 423 20.67 -10.89 27.21
CA HIS A 423 21.82 -11.37 26.43
C HIS A 423 23.09 -10.56 26.69
N PHE A 424 22.97 -9.23 26.83
CA PHE A 424 24.10 -8.36 27.16
C PHE A 424 24.67 -8.68 28.55
N LEU A 425 23.79 -8.89 29.54
CA LEU A 425 24.17 -9.24 30.90
C LEU A 425 24.75 -10.64 30.99
N GLU A 426 24.16 -11.64 30.34
CA GLU A 426 24.69 -12.99 30.29
C GLU A 426 26.10 -13.02 29.69
N THR A 427 26.29 -12.35 28.54
CA THR A 427 27.60 -12.24 27.89
C THR A 427 28.62 -11.55 28.80
N SER A 428 28.21 -10.48 29.49
CA SER A 428 29.08 -9.73 30.39
C SER A 428 29.43 -10.54 31.65
N ARG A 429 28.45 -11.17 32.29
CA ARG A 429 28.65 -12.01 33.49
C ARG A 429 29.50 -13.22 33.17
N ASN A 430 29.26 -13.89 32.05
CA ASN A 430 30.10 -15.00 31.61
C ASN A 430 31.54 -14.55 31.38
N LYS A 431 31.75 -13.37 30.76
CA LYS A 431 33.10 -12.83 30.51
C LYS A 431 33.85 -12.43 31.78
N PHE A 432 33.19 -11.78 32.74
CA PHE A 432 33.86 -11.18 33.91
C PHE A 432 33.79 -12.04 35.18
N ILE A 433 32.75 -12.87 35.31
CA ILE A 433 32.44 -13.64 36.52
C ILE A 433 32.50 -15.15 36.24
N GLY A 434 32.26 -15.59 35.00
CA GLY A 434 32.27 -17.00 34.61
C GLY A 434 30.98 -17.77 34.96
N PHE A 435 29.91 -17.08 35.35
CA PHE A 435 28.62 -17.68 35.68
C PHE A 435 27.46 -16.81 35.16
N THR A 436 26.31 -17.41 34.87
CA THR A 436 25.10 -16.72 34.38
C THR A 436 23.92 -16.92 35.33
N LEU A 437 23.13 -15.87 35.54
CA LEU A 437 21.98 -15.88 36.46
C LEU A 437 20.64 -16.11 35.72
N GLY A 438 20.68 -16.54 34.46
CA GLY A 438 19.49 -16.66 33.60
C GLY A 438 18.81 -15.31 33.34
N SER A 439 17.47 -15.30 33.40
CA SER A 439 16.57 -14.16 33.10
C SER A 439 16.67 -12.96 34.06
N ASP A 440 17.68 -12.92 34.93
CA ASP A 440 17.91 -11.78 35.82
C ASP A 440 18.48 -10.56 35.07
N THR A 441 17.75 -9.45 35.10
CA THR A 441 18.15 -8.17 34.48
C THR A 441 18.57 -7.10 35.49
N GLU A 442 18.58 -7.41 36.80
CA GLU A 442 18.84 -6.44 37.86
C GLU A 442 20.21 -6.59 38.51
N THR A 443 20.74 -7.80 38.66
CA THR A 443 21.97 -8.03 39.44
C THR A 443 23.22 -7.60 38.68
N LEU A 444 23.85 -6.49 39.10
CA LEU A 444 25.09 -5.98 38.49
C LEU A 444 26.34 -6.23 39.32
N VAL A 445 26.20 -6.92 40.46
CA VAL A 445 27.32 -7.17 41.39
C VAL A 445 28.43 -7.93 40.68
N GLY A 446 29.68 -7.47 40.86
CA GLY A 446 30.86 -8.06 40.24
C GLY A 446 31.15 -7.60 38.81
N LEU A 447 30.29 -6.77 38.20
CA LEU A 447 30.53 -6.22 36.87
C LEU A 447 31.27 -4.86 36.92
N PRO A 448 32.10 -4.53 35.92
CA PRO A 448 32.75 -3.23 35.84
C PRO A 448 31.77 -2.06 35.67
N ARG A 449 32.12 -0.86 36.18
CA ARG A 449 31.29 0.36 36.05
C ARG A 449 30.80 0.66 34.62
N PRO A 450 31.60 0.51 33.54
CA PRO A 450 31.11 0.73 32.18
C PRO A 450 29.92 -0.18 31.80
N ILE A 451 29.86 -1.40 32.35
CA ILE A 451 28.73 -2.31 32.13
C ILE A 451 27.49 -1.78 32.85
N HIS A 452 27.63 -1.19 34.05
CA HIS A 452 26.51 -0.57 34.75
C HIS A 452 25.92 0.60 33.95
N GLU A 453 26.77 1.46 33.40
CA GLU A 453 26.35 2.57 32.53
C GLU A 453 25.66 2.06 31.25
N SER A 454 26.19 0.99 30.66
CA SER A 454 25.59 0.34 29.48
C SER A 454 24.21 -0.20 29.79
N VAL A 455 24.05 -0.95 30.90
CA VAL A 455 22.75 -1.47 31.34
C VAL A 455 21.76 -0.36 31.64
N LYS A 456 22.19 0.70 32.32
CA LYS A 456 21.36 1.90 32.57
C LYS A 456 20.84 2.49 31.26
N THR A 457 21.71 2.63 30.26
CA THR A 457 21.35 3.16 28.93
C THR A 457 20.38 2.23 28.18
N LEU A 458 20.61 0.91 28.25
CA LEU A 458 19.73 -0.10 27.67
C LEU A 458 18.34 -0.06 28.31
N LYS A 459 18.27 0.02 29.65
CA LYS A 459 17.00 0.12 30.40
C LYS A 459 16.24 1.40 30.08
N GLN A 460 16.93 2.53 29.89
CA GLN A 460 16.29 3.80 29.48
C GLN A 460 15.58 3.70 28.12
N HIS A 461 16.08 2.85 27.22
CA HIS A 461 15.50 2.62 25.89
C HIS A 461 14.68 1.32 25.81
N LYS A 462 14.36 0.69 26.95
CA LYS A 462 13.52 -0.52 27.02
C LYS A 462 12.14 -0.19 26.48
N TYR A 463 11.75 -0.86 25.41
CA TYR A 463 10.41 -0.75 24.84
C TYR A 463 9.66 -2.06 25.06
N VAL A 464 8.59 -2.00 25.86
CA VAL A 464 7.65 -3.10 26.05
C VAL A 464 6.44 -2.89 25.15
N SER A 465 6.15 -3.89 24.32
CA SER A 465 4.99 -3.93 23.44
C SER A 465 3.78 -4.59 24.10
N ILE A 466 2.57 -4.20 23.70
CA ILE A 466 1.32 -4.88 24.14
C ILE A 466 1.42 -6.39 23.89
N ALA A 467 1.95 -6.79 22.73
CA ALA A 467 2.17 -8.18 22.38
C ALA A 467 3.07 -8.95 23.36
N GLU A 468 4.10 -8.31 23.93
CA GLU A 468 4.96 -8.96 24.94
C GLU A 468 4.22 -9.13 26.27
N VAL A 469 3.36 -8.18 26.65
CA VAL A 469 2.49 -8.30 27.83
C VAL A 469 1.48 -9.44 27.64
N GLN A 470 0.86 -9.53 26.47
CA GLN A 470 -0.08 -10.60 26.13
C GLN A 470 0.59 -11.98 26.15
N ILE A 471 1.77 -12.14 25.51
CA ILE A 471 2.52 -13.41 25.55
C ILE A 471 2.82 -13.81 27.00
N LYS A 472 3.25 -12.85 27.84
CA LYS A 472 3.57 -13.14 29.24
C LYS A 472 2.34 -13.59 30.03
N ARG A 473 1.18 -12.93 29.84
CA ARG A 473 -0.08 -13.33 30.48
C ARG A 473 -0.46 -14.76 30.07
N GLU A 474 -0.32 -15.09 28.80
CA GLU A 474 -0.61 -16.43 28.27
C GLU A 474 0.35 -17.49 28.83
N GLU A 475 1.62 -17.18 29.00
CA GLU A 475 2.61 -18.05 29.67
C GLU A 475 2.24 -18.27 31.15
N GLU A 476 1.75 -17.24 31.84
CA GLU A 476 1.28 -17.33 33.24
C GLU A 476 -0.01 -18.18 33.34
N LEU A 477 -0.96 -17.99 32.43
CA LEU A 477 -2.19 -18.79 32.33
C LEU A 477 -1.90 -20.27 32.09
N GLN A 478 -0.97 -20.58 31.19
CA GLN A 478 -0.56 -21.97 30.92
C GLN A 478 0.10 -22.64 32.14
N GLN A 479 0.80 -21.88 32.99
CA GLN A 479 1.44 -22.42 34.19
C GLN A 479 0.44 -22.66 35.32
N CYS A 480 -0.59 -21.82 35.44
CA CYS A 480 -1.51 -21.82 36.57
C CYS A 480 -3.00 -21.74 36.15
N PRO A 481 -3.50 -22.66 35.30
CA PRO A 481 -4.83 -22.53 34.70
C PRO A 481 -5.97 -22.61 35.73
N MET A 482 -5.82 -23.48 36.75
CA MET A 482 -6.85 -23.69 37.77
C MET A 482 -6.97 -22.54 38.78
N THR A 483 -5.95 -21.68 38.89
CA THR A 483 -5.91 -20.58 39.88
C THR A 483 -6.27 -19.23 39.29
N LEU A 484 -6.05 -19.03 37.99
CA LEU A 484 -6.33 -17.78 37.30
C LEU A 484 -7.77 -17.69 36.76
N GLY A 485 -8.48 -18.82 36.65
CA GLY A 485 -9.87 -18.85 36.18
C GLY A 485 -10.00 -18.70 34.66
N GLU A 486 -11.24 -18.54 34.19
CA GLU A 486 -11.50 -18.20 32.78
C GLU A 486 -11.05 -16.76 32.48
N GLU A 487 -10.40 -16.57 31.34
CA GLU A 487 -10.01 -15.23 30.90
C GLU A 487 -11.25 -14.44 30.47
N ASP A 488 -11.41 -13.24 31.03
CA ASP A 488 -12.43 -12.29 30.59
C ASP A 488 -11.95 -11.64 29.27
N VAL A 489 -12.58 -12.03 28.17
CA VAL A 489 -12.25 -11.57 26.82
C VAL A 489 -13.20 -10.42 26.46
N ASP A 490 -12.64 -9.23 26.30
CA ASP A 490 -13.39 -8.06 25.81
C ASP A 490 -14.04 -8.39 24.45
N GLU A 491 -15.37 -8.34 24.38
CA GLU A 491 -16.14 -8.51 23.12
C GLU A 491 -15.98 -7.29 22.21
N THR A 492 -14.81 -7.16 21.59
CA THR A 492 -14.54 -6.11 20.60
C THR A 492 -15.04 -6.50 19.21
N PRO A 493 -15.32 -5.55 18.31
CA PRO A 493 -15.65 -5.87 16.92
C PRO A 493 -14.57 -6.72 16.21
N ALA A 494 -13.30 -6.55 16.59
CA ALA A 494 -12.20 -7.36 16.07
C ALA A 494 -12.25 -8.80 16.60
N GLU A 495 -12.65 -8.99 17.86
CA GLU A 495 -12.86 -10.32 18.46
C GLU A 495 -14.03 -11.04 17.78
N SER A 496 -15.19 -10.39 17.68
CA SER A 496 -16.39 -10.97 17.03
C SER A 496 -16.10 -11.40 15.59
N LEU A 497 -15.37 -10.57 14.83
CA LEU A 497 -14.95 -10.93 13.47
C LEU A 497 -13.95 -12.09 13.49
N TYR A 498 -12.95 -12.07 14.38
CA TYR A 498 -11.95 -13.14 14.44
C TYR A 498 -12.58 -14.50 14.77
N VAL A 499 -13.47 -14.54 15.76
CA VAL A 499 -14.18 -15.75 16.19
C VAL A 499 -15.00 -16.33 15.04
N GLY A 500 -15.76 -15.50 14.34
CA GLY A 500 -16.54 -15.97 13.18
C GLY A 500 -15.66 -16.34 11.98
N MET A 501 -14.49 -15.72 11.81
CA MET A 501 -13.53 -16.13 10.77
C MET A 501 -12.82 -17.46 11.10
N LEU A 502 -12.66 -17.79 12.39
CA LEU A 502 -11.78 -18.86 12.86
C LEU A 502 -12.04 -20.24 12.22
N PRO A 503 -13.30 -20.73 12.09
CA PRO A 503 -13.59 -22.06 11.54
C PRO A 503 -13.09 -22.23 10.09
N SER A 504 -13.14 -21.16 9.31
CA SER A 504 -12.82 -21.15 7.87
C SER A 504 -11.63 -20.25 7.53
N LEU A 505 -10.83 -19.86 8.53
CA LEU A 505 -9.77 -18.85 8.38
C LEU A 505 -8.75 -19.23 7.29
N SER A 506 -8.35 -20.50 7.24
CA SER A 506 -7.42 -21.00 6.22
C SER A 506 -7.99 -20.82 4.81
N GLN A 507 -9.29 -21.07 4.63
CA GLN A 507 -9.98 -20.93 3.35
C GLN A 507 -10.07 -19.46 2.95
N TYR A 508 -10.43 -18.56 3.87
CA TYR A 508 -10.47 -17.12 3.61
C TYR A 508 -9.10 -16.58 3.18
N VAL A 509 -8.04 -16.97 3.88
CA VAL A 509 -6.67 -16.56 3.55
C VAL A 509 -6.25 -17.10 2.18
N ILE A 510 -6.49 -18.38 1.90
CA ILE A 510 -6.16 -18.98 0.60
C ILE A 510 -6.94 -18.30 -0.54
N ALA A 511 -8.23 -18.05 -0.34
CA ALA A 511 -9.08 -17.40 -1.34
C ALA A 511 -8.58 -15.99 -1.70
N LEU A 512 -8.27 -15.16 -0.69
CA LEU A 512 -7.69 -13.83 -0.91
C LEU A 512 -6.34 -13.90 -1.67
N LEU A 513 -5.47 -14.86 -1.34
CA LEU A 513 -4.18 -14.99 -2.04
C LEU A 513 -4.33 -15.53 -3.47
N LYS A 514 -5.31 -16.41 -3.73
CA LYS A 514 -5.63 -16.87 -5.10
C LYS A 514 -6.10 -15.71 -5.97
N LEU A 515 -6.99 -14.85 -5.45
CA LEU A 515 -7.45 -13.65 -6.16
C LEU A 515 -6.30 -12.66 -6.38
N LEU A 516 -5.44 -12.45 -5.38
CA LEU A 516 -4.25 -11.61 -5.51
C LEU A 516 -3.28 -12.13 -6.58
N LEU A 517 -3.13 -13.45 -6.71
CA LEU A 517 -2.31 -14.08 -7.75
C LEU A 517 -2.93 -13.90 -9.15
N ALA A 518 -4.24 -14.09 -9.29
CA ALA A 518 -4.95 -13.90 -10.56
C ALA A 518 -4.91 -12.43 -11.04
N ALA A 519 -4.95 -11.48 -10.10
CA ALA A 519 -4.84 -10.05 -10.39
C ALA A 519 -3.39 -9.55 -10.53
N ALA A 520 -2.39 -10.39 -10.25
CA ALA A 520 -0.99 -9.97 -10.35
C ALA A 520 -0.63 -9.64 -11.81
N PRO A 521 0.09 -8.54 -12.09
CA PRO A 521 0.38 -8.12 -13.47
C PRO A 521 1.26 -9.10 -14.27
N THR A 522 1.98 -9.98 -13.56
CA THR A 522 2.82 -11.03 -14.16
C THR A 522 2.07 -12.34 -14.41
N SER A 523 0.78 -12.43 -14.08
CA SER A 523 0.00 -13.65 -14.36
C SER A 523 -0.24 -13.81 -15.85
N LYS A 524 0.01 -15.00 -16.39
CA LYS A 524 -0.31 -15.35 -17.78
C LYS A 524 -1.72 -15.94 -17.82
N ALA A 525 -2.51 -15.64 -18.84
CA ALA A 525 -3.89 -16.13 -18.98
C ALA A 525 -4.02 -17.68 -18.94
N LYS A 526 -2.97 -18.44 -19.30
CA LYS A 526 -2.94 -19.92 -19.21
C LYS A 526 -2.70 -20.47 -17.79
N THR A 527 -2.34 -19.61 -16.82
CA THR A 527 -2.02 -20.02 -15.43
C THR A 527 -3.10 -19.64 -14.43
N ASP A 528 -4.16 -18.96 -14.86
CA ASP A 528 -5.23 -18.50 -13.98
C ASP A 528 -6.22 -19.65 -13.70
N SER A 529 -6.18 -20.18 -12.48
CA SER A 529 -7.14 -21.20 -12.01
C SER A 529 -8.55 -20.64 -11.82
N ILE A 530 -8.73 -19.32 -11.85
CA ILE A 530 -9.99 -18.61 -11.59
C ILE A 530 -10.10 -17.42 -12.55
N ASN A 531 -11.28 -17.21 -13.15
CA ASN A 531 -11.55 -16.07 -14.02
C ASN A 531 -12.08 -14.87 -13.24
N ILE A 532 -11.20 -13.93 -12.89
CA ILE A 532 -11.57 -12.68 -12.20
C ILE A 532 -12.21 -11.62 -13.11
N LEU A 533 -12.31 -11.86 -14.41
CA LEU A 533 -12.75 -10.85 -15.40
C LEU A 533 -14.23 -10.93 -15.76
N ALA A 534 -15.00 -11.84 -15.15
CA ALA A 534 -16.44 -11.98 -15.39
C ALA A 534 -17.23 -10.67 -15.20
N ASP A 535 -16.76 -9.79 -14.32
CA ASP A 535 -17.35 -8.47 -13.98
C ASP A 535 -16.84 -7.31 -14.87
N VAL A 536 -16.12 -7.62 -15.94
CA VAL A 536 -15.62 -6.63 -16.93
C VAL A 536 -15.98 -7.02 -18.36
N LEU A 537 -16.03 -8.33 -18.66
CA LEU A 537 -16.28 -8.82 -20.01
C LEU A 537 -17.72 -8.52 -20.46
N PRO A 538 -17.91 -7.81 -21.60
CA PRO A 538 -19.23 -7.57 -22.18
C PRO A 538 -19.84 -8.88 -22.71
N GLU A 539 -21.15 -8.87 -22.95
CA GLU A 539 -21.85 -10.00 -23.57
C GLU A 539 -21.41 -10.20 -25.02
N GLU A 540 -21.29 -9.11 -25.77
CA GLU A 540 -20.73 -9.11 -27.12
C GLU A 540 -19.29 -8.56 -27.10
N MET A 541 -18.36 -9.32 -27.67
CA MET A 541 -16.96 -8.91 -27.74
C MET A 541 -16.79 -7.69 -28.67
N PRO A 542 -15.90 -6.75 -28.32
CA PRO A 542 -15.71 -5.53 -29.10
C PRO A 542 -15.20 -5.85 -30.51
N ILE A 543 -15.87 -5.27 -31.51
CA ILE A 543 -15.53 -5.44 -32.93
C ILE A 543 -14.54 -4.38 -33.44
N THR A 544 -14.49 -3.21 -32.79
CA THR A 544 -13.59 -2.12 -33.16
C THR A 544 -12.32 -2.10 -32.33
N VAL A 545 -11.22 -1.59 -32.92
CA VAL A 545 -9.94 -1.40 -32.23
C VAL A 545 -10.12 -0.50 -31.00
N LEU A 546 -10.91 0.57 -31.12
CA LEU A 546 -11.17 1.52 -30.04
C LEU A 546 -11.87 0.86 -28.84
N GLN A 547 -12.93 0.09 -29.08
CA GLN A 547 -13.63 -0.63 -28.02
C GLN A 547 -12.74 -1.71 -27.37
N SER A 548 -11.89 -2.36 -28.17
CA SER A 548 -10.90 -3.32 -27.65
C SER A 548 -9.84 -2.65 -26.76
N MET A 549 -9.36 -1.45 -27.15
CA MET A 549 -8.47 -0.63 -26.32
C MET A 549 -9.14 -0.20 -25.00
N LYS A 550 -10.39 0.29 -25.06
CA LYS A 550 -11.20 0.63 -23.87
C LYS A 550 -11.32 -0.56 -22.93
N LEU A 551 -11.65 -1.74 -23.45
CA LEU A 551 -11.75 -2.97 -22.66
C LEU A 551 -10.39 -3.39 -22.06
N GLY A 552 -9.30 -3.26 -22.80
CA GLY A 552 -7.95 -3.57 -22.31
C GLY A 552 -7.53 -2.68 -21.14
N ILE A 553 -7.84 -1.39 -21.20
CA ILE A 553 -7.63 -0.44 -20.11
C ILE A 553 -8.45 -0.85 -18.88
N ASP A 554 -9.73 -1.16 -19.05
CA ASP A 554 -10.64 -1.53 -17.95
C ASP A 554 -10.24 -2.85 -17.29
N VAL A 555 -9.82 -3.86 -18.06
CA VAL A 555 -9.31 -5.13 -17.54
C VAL A 555 -8.09 -4.91 -16.65
N ASN A 556 -7.16 -4.02 -17.04
CA ASN A 556 -6.01 -3.69 -16.20
C ASN A 556 -6.43 -2.92 -14.95
N ARG A 557 -7.30 -1.91 -15.09
CA ARG A 557 -7.88 -1.15 -13.98
C ARG A 557 -8.54 -2.08 -12.95
N HIS A 558 -9.32 -3.04 -13.41
CA HIS A 558 -10.00 -4.04 -12.58
C HIS A 558 -9.01 -4.86 -11.74
N LYS A 559 -7.90 -5.33 -12.36
CA LYS A 559 -6.84 -6.03 -11.63
C LYS A 559 -6.19 -5.14 -10.57
N GLU A 560 -5.91 -3.87 -10.90
CA GLU A 560 -5.33 -2.92 -9.95
C GLU A 560 -6.24 -2.70 -8.73
N ILE A 561 -7.56 -2.57 -8.94
CA ILE A 561 -8.56 -2.38 -7.89
C ILE A 561 -8.62 -3.62 -6.98
N ILE A 562 -8.62 -4.83 -7.55
CA ILE A 562 -8.59 -6.08 -6.77
C ILE A 562 -7.33 -6.15 -5.90
N VAL A 563 -6.16 -5.84 -6.45
CA VAL A 563 -4.88 -5.82 -5.70
C VAL A 563 -4.94 -4.77 -4.57
N LYS A 564 -5.49 -3.57 -4.85
CA LYS A 564 -5.70 -2.50 -3.87
C LYS A 564 -6.57 -3.00 -2.71
N ALA A 565 -7.75 -3.53 -2.99
CA ALA A 565 -8.70 -4.01 -1.98
C ALA A 565 -8.12 -5.14 -1.12
N ILE A 566 -7.52 -6.18 -1.73
CA ILE A 566 -6.97 -7.32 -1.00
C ILE A 566 -5.77 -6.90 -0.13
N SER A 567 -4.87 -6.07 -0.67
CA SER A 567 -3.68 -5.63 0.08
C SER A 567 -4.06 -4.77 1.28
N ALA A 568 -5.10 -3.94 1.17
CA ALA A 568 -5.60 -3.12 2.26
C ALA A 568 -6.33 -3.97 3.32
N LEU A 569 -7.22 -4.86 2.90
CA LEU A 569 -7.95 -5.79 3.76
C LEU A 569 -6.99 -6.64 4.60
N LEU A 570 -6.04 -7.33 3.96
CA LEU A 570 -5.05 -8.16 4.66
C LEU A 570 -4.22 -7.35 5.66
N LEU A 571 -3.85 -6.12 5.31
CA LEU A 571 -3.06 -5.26 6.20
C LEU A 571 -3.87 -4.78 7.41
N LEU A 572 -5.15 -4.43 7.22
CA LEU A 572 -6.06 -4.03 8.29
C LEU A 572 -6.28 -5.19 9.27
N LEU A 573 -6.62 -6.39 8.77
CA LEU A 573 -6.80 -7.59 9.61
C LEU A 573 -5.54 -7.90 10.44
N LEU A 574 -4.35 -7.89 9.80
CA LEU A 574 -3.08 -8.10 10.49
C LEU A 574 -2.71 -6.99 11.49
N LYS A 575 -3.32 -5.81 11.42
CA LYS A 575 -3.12 -4.74 12.42
C LYS A 575 -4.11 -4.89 13.58
N HIS A 576 -5.39 -5.08 13.27
CA HIS A 576 -6.45 -5.24 14.27
C HIS A 576 -6.27 -6.50 15.10
N PHE A 577 -6.12 -7.67 14.48
CA PHE A 577 -5.88 -8.91 15.22
C PHE A 577 -4.61 -8.85 16.06
N LYS A 578 -3.58 -8.13 15.63
CA LYS A 578 -2.36 -7.95 16.44
C LYS A 578 -2.59 -7.07 17.67
N LEU A 579 -3.45 -6.06 17.53
CA LEU A 579 -3.77 -5.16 18.64
C LEU A 579 -4.72 -5.85 19.62
N ASN A 580 -5.68 -6.61 19.10
CA ASN A 580 -6.63 -7.39 19.87
C ASN A 580 -5.91 -8.52 20.63
N HIS A 581 -5.27 -9.46 19.93
CA HIS A 581 -4.43 -10.46 20.58
C HIS A 581 -3.28 -10.99 19.71
N ILE A 582 -2.07 -11.03 20.26
CA ILE A 582 -0.87 -11.47 19.53
C ILE A 582 -0.98 -12.86 18.89
N TYR A 583 -1.67 -13.81 19.53
CA TYR A 583 -1.86 -15.15 18.95
C TYR A 583 -2.84 -15.19 17.79
N GLN A 584 -3.86 -14.34 17.77
CA GLN A 584 -4.72 -14.18 16.59
C GLN A 584 -3.90 -13.71 15.38
N PHE A 585 -3.04 -12.71 15.59
CA PHE A 585 -2.10 -12.26 14.57
C PHE A 585 -1.14 -13.36 14.10
N GLU A 586 -0.54 -14.13 15.02
CA GLU A 586 0.39 -15.19 14.66
C GLU A 586 -0.30 -16.32 13.91
N TYR A 587 -1.53 -16.68 14.29
CA TYR A 587 -2.33 -17.71 13.62
C TYR A 587 -2.70 -17.29 12.19
N VAL A 588 -3.23 -16.08 11.98
CA VAL A 588 -3.49 -15.53 10.63
C VAL A 588 -2.19 -15.43 9.81
N SER A 589 -1.11 -14.96 10.43
CA SER A 589 0.20 -14.83 9.76
C SER A 589 0.77 -16.19 9.33
N GLN A 590 0.54 -17.24 10.12
CA GLN A 590 0.99 -18.59 9.81
C GLN A 590 0.24 -19.14 8.60
N HIS A 591 -1.08 -18.99 8.55
CA HIS A 591 -1.89 -19.36 7.37
C HIS A 591 -1.45 -18.61 6.11
N LEU A 592 -1.15 -17.31 6.20
CA LEU A 592 -0.61 -16.54 5.08
C LEU A 592 0.71 -17.11 4.57
N VAL A 593 1.62 -17.46 5.47
CA VAL A 593 2.94 -18.01 5.10
C VAL A 593 2.81 -19.40 4.48
N PHE A 594 1.97 -20.27 5.05
CA PHE A 594 1.70 -21.60 4.51
C PHE A 594 1.02 -21.56 3.14
N ALA A 595 0.15 -20.59 2.91
CA ALA A 595 -0.47 -20.34 1.61
C ALA A 595 0.45 -19.57 0.62
N ASN A 596 1.76 -19.54 0.86
CA ASN A 596 2.78 -18.95 -0.02
C ASN A 596 2.66 -17.43 -0.26
N CYS A 597 2.15 -16.67 0.72
CA CYS A 597 2.06 -15.21 0.61
C CYS A 597 3.43 -14.53 0.39
N ILE A 598 4.49 -15.00 1.04
CA ILE A 598 5.85 -14.43 0.90
C ILE A 598 6.35 -14.54 -0.56
N PRO A 599 6.43 -15.75 -1.17
CA PRO A 599 6.75 -15.90 -2.58
C PRO A 599 5.84 -15.10 -3.52
N LEU A 600 4.53 -15.05 -3.24
CA LEU A 600 3.57 -14.30 -4.04
C LEU A 600 3.90 -12.81 -4.09
N ILE A 601 4.14 -12.19 -2.92
CA ILE A 601 4.53 -10.78 -2.86
C ILE A 601 5.87 -10.55 -3.59
N LEU A 602 6.85 -11.45 -3.42
CA LEU A 602 8.12 -11.33 -4.13
C LEU A 602 7.96 -11.45 -5.65
N LYS A 603 7.10 -12.36 -6.13
CA LYS A 603 6.74 -12.49 -7.55
C LYS A 603 6.09 -11.22 -8.06
N PHE A 604 5.17 -10.62 -7.30
CA PHE A 604 4.56 -9.34 -7.61
C PHE A 604 5.59 -8.23 -7.77
N PHE A 605 6.59 -8.16 -6.88
CA PHE A 605 7.67 -7.18 -6.98
C PHE A 605 8.73 -7.49 -8.05
N ASN A 606 8.73 -8.70 -8.60
CA ASN A 606 9.69 -9.14 -9.60
C ASN A 606 9.32 -8.67 -11.03
N GLN A 607 8.96 -7.40 -11.16
CA GLN A 607 8.62 -6.75 -12.42
C GLN A 607 9.21 -5.34 -12.48
N ASN A 608 8.99 -4.61 -13.57
CA ASN A 608 9.35 -3.20 -13.61
C ASN A 608 8.36 -2.38 -12.77
N ILE A 609 8.71 -2.18 -11.50
CA ILE A 609 7.85 -1.46 -10.54
C ILE A 609 7.62 -0.01 -10.94
N MET A 610 8.59 0.65 -11.59
CA MET A 610 8.39 2.02 -12.08
C MET A 610 7.28 2.06 -13.13
N SER A 611 7.31 1.15 -14.11
CA SER A 611 6.27 1.06 -15.13
C SER A 611 4.91 0.68 -14.54
N TYR A 612 4.89 -0.19 -13.52
CA TYR A 612 3.65 -0.57 -12.85
C TYR A 612 3.02 0.63 -12.11
N ILE A 613 3.81 1.38 -11.34
CA ILE A 613 3.27 2.56 -10.64
C ILE A 613 2.94 3.72 -11.58
N SER A 614 3.52 3.78 -12.79
CA SER A 614 3.22 4.82 -13.78
C SER A 614 2.20 4.37 -14.82
N ALA A 615 1.57 3.21 -14.63
CA ALA A 615 0.59 2.67 -15.56
C ALA A 615 -0.65 3.58 -15.62
N LYS A 616 -1.11 3.89 -16.83
CA LYS A 616 -2.28 4.72 -17.08
C LYS A 616 -3.46 3.84 -17.45
N ASN A 617 -4.19 3.38 -16.43
CA ASN A 617 -5.38 2.54 -16.61
C ASN A 617 -6.65 3.26 -16.11
N SER A 618 -6.79 4.55 -16.41
CA SER A 618 -7.94 5.38 -16.02
C SER A 618 -8.34 6.29 -17.17
N ILE A 619 -9.65 6.43 -17.40
CA ILE A 619 -10.25 7.24 -18.45
C ILE A 619 -11.17 8.24 -17.74
N CYS A 620 -10.65 9.43 -17.43
CA CYS A 620 -11.34 10.39 -16.55
C CYS A 620 -12.74 10.78 -17.03
N VAL A 621 -12.96 10.82 -18.35
CA VAL A 621 -14.29 11.12 -18.94
C VAL A 621 -15.33 10.03 -18.69
N LEU A 622 -14.90 8.81 -18.36
CA LEU A 622 -15.77 7.67 -18.04
C LEU A 622 -15.87 7.40 -16.53
N ASP A 623 -15.12 8.12 -15.71
CA ASP A 623 -15.17 7.97 -14.26
C ASP A 623 -16.47 8.58 -13.70
N PHE A 624 -17.13 7.88 -12.79
CA PHE A 624 -18.30 8.41 -12.07
C PHE A 624 -17.83 9.40 -10.98
N PRO A 625 -18.49 10.56 -10.78
CA PRO A 625 -19.74 11.02 -11.38
C PRO A 625 -19.60 11.83 -12.68
N ASN A 626 -18.37 12.11 -13.15
CA ASN A 626 -18.14 12.93 -14.35
C ASN A 626 -18.91 12.43 -15.59
N CYS A 627 -18.92 11.12 -15.81
CA CYS A 627 -19.56 10.49 -16.97
C CYS A 627 -21.09 10.59 -17.02
N VAL A 628 -21.75 10.90 -15.89
CA VAL A 628 -23.21 11.04 -15.82
C VAL A 628 -23.69 12.49 -15.81
N VAL A 629 -22.78 13.45 -15.58
CA VAL A 629 -23.10 14.89 -15.54
C VAL A 629 -22.78 15.56 -16.88
N HIS A 630 -21.68 15.16 -17.51
CA HIS A 630 -21.17 15.81 -18.71
C HIS A 630 -21.49 14.99 -19.97
N GLU A 631 -21.86 15.67 -21.06
CA GLU A 631 -21.99 15.01 -22.36
C GLU A 631 -20.66 14.33 -22.74
N MET A 632 -20.75 13.04 -23.06
CA MET A 632 -19.56 12.25 -23.35
C MET A 632 -18.93 12.72 -24.67
N PRO A 633 -17.67 13.19 -24.66
CA PRO A 633 -16.99 13.55 -25.90
C PRO A 633 -16.78 12.30 -26.77
N GLU A 634 -16.67 12.50 -28.09
CA GLU A 634 -16.28 11.41 -29.00
C GLU A 634 -14.92 10.85 -28.58
N LEU A 635 -14.91 9.58 -28.15
CA LEU A 635 -13.69 8.90 -27.75
C LEU A 635 -12.79 8.70 -28.98
N THR A 636 -11.63 9.32 -28.97
CA THR A 636 -10.56 9.08 -29.95
C THR A 636 -9.46 8.21 -29.33
N ALA A 637 -8.67 7.52 -30.16
CA ALA A 637 -7.51 6.76 -29.67
C ALA A 637 -6.53 7.66 -28.89
N GLU A 638 -6.34 8.89 -29.36
CA GLU A 638 -5.51 9.91 -28.70
C GLU A 638 -6.07 10.30 -27.32
N SER A 639 -7.40 10.41 -27.17
CA SER A 639 -8.05 10.71 -25.88
C SER A 639 -7.91 9.57 -24.85
N LEU A 640 -7.85 8.32 -25.31
CA LEU A 640 -7.61 7.15 -24.45
C LEU A 640 -6.14 7.06 -24.00
N GLU A 641 -5.21 7.50 -24.85
CA GLU A 641 -3.77 7.53 -24.55
C GLU A 641 -3.36 8.77 -23.76
N ALA A 642 -4.09 9.87 -23.91
CA ALA A 642 -4.03 11.06 -23.08
C ALA A 642 -4.62 10.80 -21.67
N GLY A 643 -4.16 9.75 -21.00
CA GLY A 643 -4.50 9.49 -19.61
C GLY A 643 -3.97 10.60 -18.70
N ASP A 644 -4.49 10.63 -17.47
CA ASP A 644 -4.22 11.63 -16.44
C ASP A 644 -2.76 12.14 -16.41
N SER A 645 -2.58 13.44 -16.16
CA SER A 645 -1.26 14.10 -16.05
C SER A 645 -0.50 13.67 -14.80
N ASN A 646 -1.13 12.85 -13.95
CA ASN A 646 -0.55 12.27 -12.76
C ASN A 646 0.71 11.44 -13.05
N GLN A 647 1.76 11.68 -12.26
CA GLN A 647 3.06 11.02 -12.39
C GLN A 647 3.02 9.54 -11.98
N PHE A 648 1.96 9.11 -11.29
CA PHE A 648 1.78 7.76 -10.77
C PHE A 648 0.30 7.40 -10.63
N CYS A 649 -0.01 6.11 -10.68
CA CYS A 649 -1.29 5.51 -10.32
C CYS A 649 -1.33 5.28 -8.81
N TRP A 650 -2.28 5.95 -8.15
CA TRP A 650 -2.47 5.87 -6.70
C TRP A 650 -2.70 4.43 -6.22
N ARG A 651 -3.58 3.67 -6.91
CA ARG A 651 -3.91 2.27 -6.60
C ARG A 651 -2.66 1.38 -6.53
N ASN A 652 -1.78 1.52 -7.52
CA ASN A 652 -0.59 0.68 -7.66
C ASN A 652 0.46 1.03 -6.61
N LEU A 653 0.66 2.32 -6.32
CA LEU A 653 1.58 2.76 -5.29
C LEU A 653 1.10 2.39 -3.89
N PHE A 654 -0.18 2.60 -3.60
CA PHE A 654 -0.83 2.18 -2.36
C PHE A 654 -0.73 0.67 -2.14
N SER A 655 -1.05 -0.13 -3.17
CA SER A 655 -0.91 -1.59 -3.15
C SER A 655 0.52 -2.04 -2.86
N CYS A 656 1.51 -1.45 -3.54
CA CYS A 656 2.92 -1.76 -3.31
C CYS A 656 3.32 -1.51 -1.86
N ILE A 657 2.93 -0.35 -1.30
CA ILE A 657 3.21 -0.02 0.10
C ILE A 657 2.55 -1.06 1.02
N ASN A 658 1.29 -1.40 0.81
CA ASN A 658 0.56 -2.37 1.64
C ASN A 658 1.23 -3.76 1.61
N LEU A 659 1.58 -4.27 0.43
CA LEU A 659 2.23 -5.56 0.28
C LEU A 659 3.61 -5.60 0.97
N LEU A 660 4.39 -4.52 0.89
CA LEU A 660 5.67 -4.41 1.63
C LEU A 660 5.45 -4.36 3.15
N ARG A 661 4.39 -3.70 3.61
CA ARG A 661 3.99 -3.65 5.04
C ARG A 661 3.59 -5.04 5.54
N ILE A 662 2.81 -5.79 4.77
CA ILE A 662 2.43 -7.18 5.04
C ILE A 662 3.69 -8.05 5.11
N LEU A 663 4.54 -8.00 4.09
CA LEU A 663 5.77 -8.79 4.03
C LEU A 663 6.68 -8.52 5.24
N ASN A 664 6.81 -7.25 5.65
CA ASN A 664 7.56 -6.88 6.84
C ASN A 664 6.90 -7.38 8.13
N LYS A 665 5.56 -7.38 8.24
CA LYS A 665 4.85 -7.95 9.40
C LYS A 665 5.07 -9.46 9.52
N LEU A 666 5.07 -10.18 8.40
CA LEU A 666 5.24 -11.64 8.38
C LEU A 666 6.67 -12.06 8.76
N THR A 667 7.69 -11.28 8.40
CA THR A 667 9.11 -11.66 8.49
C THR A 667 9.85 -11.06 9.70
N LYS A 668 9.39 -9.91 10.19
CA LYS A 668 10.02 -9.20 11.32
C LYS A 668 10.11 -10.10 12.56
N TRP A 669 11.33 -10.30 13.06
CA TRP A 669 11.65 -11.15 14.23
C TRP A 669 11.39 -12.63 14.04
N LYS A 670 11.24 -13.11 12.80
CA LYS A 670 11.06 -14.53 12.50
C LYS A 670 12.24 -15.01 11.66
N HIS A 671 13.19 -15.70 12.30
CA HIS A 671 14.43 -16.15 11.66
C HIS A 671 14.13 -17.02 10.43
N SER A 672 13.29 -18.05 10.57
CA SER A 672 12.91 -18.96 9.49
C SER A 672 12.30 -18.24 8.29
N ARG A 673 11.37 -17.31 8.52
CA ARG A 673 10.72 -16.51 7.47
C ARG A 673 11.69 -15.48 6.84
N THR A 674 12.67 -14.99 7.60
CA THR A 674 13.74 -14.15 7.05
C THR A 674 14.69 -14.97 6.17
N MET A 675 15.05 -16.19 6.58
CA MET A 675 15.81 -17.12 5.74
C MET A 675 15.06 -17.46 4.45
N MET A 676 13.74 -17.61 4.51
CA MET A 676 12.90 -17.78 3.33
C MET A 676 13.09 -16.62 2.32
N LEU A 677 13.14 -15.36 2.77
CA LEU A 677 13.44 -14.21 1.89
C LEU A 677 14.81 -14.30 1.20
N VAL A 678 15.81 -14.85 1.89
CA VAL A 678 17.17 -15.04 1.37
C VAL A 678 17.16 -16.15 0.32
N VAL A 679 16.51 -17.28 0.62
CA VAL A 679 16.34 -18.42 -0.29
C VAL A 679 15.64 -17.99 -1.59
N PHE A 680 14.60 -17.16 -1.50
CA PHE A 680 13.91 -16.59 -2.68
C PHE A 680 14.67 -15.45 -3.36
N LYS A 681 15.93 -15.18 -2.99
CA LYS A 681 16.77 -14.12 -3.57
C LYS A 681 16.03 -12.77 -3.59
N SER A 682 15.37 -12.40 -2.49
CA SER A 682 14.52 -11.21 -2.46
C SER A 682 15.31 -9.89 -2.49
N ALA A 683 16.58 -9.87 -2.05
CA ALA A 683 17.36 -8.63 -1.94
C ALA A 683 17.53 -7.87 -3.28
N PRO A 684 17.88 -8.50 -4.41
CA PRO A 684 17.84 -7.85 -5.73
C PRO A 684 16.47 -7.29 -6.13
N ILE A 685 15.39 -8.04 -5.85
CA ILE A 685 14.01 -7.63 -6.16
C ILE A 685 13.67 -6.35 -5.39
N LEU A 686 13.89 -6.37 -4.08
CA LEU A 686 13.66 -5.24 -3.18
C LEU A 686 14.56 -4.04 -3.51
N LYS A 687 15.84 -4.27 -3.86
CA LYS A 687 16.74 -3.19 -4.26
C LYS A 687 16.24 -2.45 -5.50
N ARG A 688 15.65 -3.15 -6.48
CA ARG A 688 15.03 -2.49 -7.65
C ARG A 688 13.84 -1.62 -7.28
N ALA A 689 13.04 -2.04 -6.29
CA ALA A 689 11.90 -1.25 -5.80
C ALA A 689 12.32 0.09 -5.15
N LEU A 690 13.57 0.23 -4.67
CA LEU A 690 14.09 1.51 -4.15
C LEU A 690 14.18 2.63 -5.20
N LYS A 691 14.05 2.31 -6.50
CA LYS A 691 13.98 3.31 -7.57
C LYS A 691 12.74 4.21 -7.44
N VAL A 692 11.67 3.70 -6.84
CA VAL A 692 10.48 4.50 -6.54
C VAL A 692 10.81 5.49 -5.42
N LYS A 693 10.79 6.79 -5.74
CA LYS A 693 11.10 7.87 -4.80
C LYS A 693 9.89 8.24 -3.94
N GLN A 694 9.43 7.28 -3.13
CA GLN A 694 8.37 7.49 -2.15
C GLN A 694 8.83 6.98 -0.78
N ALA A 695 8.75 7.84 0.25
CA ALA A 695 9.39 7.62 1.54
C ALA A 695 8.85 6.39 2.30
N MET A 696 7.54 6.15 2.26
CA MET A 696 6.91 5.00 2.94
C MET A 696 7.32 3.68 2.29
N MET A 697 7.26 3.59 0.97
CA MET A 697 7.67 2.44 0.19
C MET A 697 9.14 2.11 0.45
N GLN A 698 10.03 3.09 0.30
CA GLN A 698 11.45 2.92 0.55
C GLN A 698 11.73 2.50 2.00
N LEU A 699 11.04 3.07 2.99
CA LEU A 699 11.22 2.67 4.39
C LEU A 699 10.96 1.18 4.59
N TYR A 700 9.87 0.64 4.04
CA TYR A 700 9.54 -0.77 4.21
C TYR A 700 10.45 -1.68 3.38
N VAL A 701 10.88 -1.25 2.20
CA VAL A 701 11.94 -1.94 1.44
C VAL A 701 13.25 -1.99 2.24
N LEU A 702 13.69 -0.87 2.81
CA LEU A 702 14.93 -0.80 3.60
C LEU A 702 14.84 -1.62 4.89
N LYS A 703 13.68 -1.69 5.54
CA LYS A 703 13.44 -2.60 6.69
C LYS A 703 13.63 -4.06 6.31
N LEU A 704 13.08 -4.47 5.16
CA LEU A 704 13.20 -5.84 4.64
C LEU A 704 14.63 -6.17 4.20
N LEU A 705 15.37 -5.20 3.67
CA LEU A 705 16.78 -5.37 3.35
C LEU A 705 17.63 -5.47 4.63
N LYS A 706 17.38 -4.63 5.63
CA LYS A 706 18.09 -4.63 6.92
C LYS A 706 18.06 -5.99 7.61
N ILE A 707 16.91 -6.67 7.65
CA ILE A 707 16.82 -7.99 8.31
C ILE A 707 17.58 -9.10 7.56
N GLN A 708 17.85 -8.91 6.26
CA GLN A 708 18.57 -9.85 5.43
C GLN A 708 20.09 -9.64 5.43
N THR A 709 20.59 -8.44 5.74
CA THR A 709 22.01 -8.09 5.57
C THR A 709 22.96 -9.03 6.29
N LYS A 710 22.55 -9.58 7.45
CA LYS A 710 23.34 -10.57 8.20
C LYS A 710 23.60 -11.87 7.42
N TYR A 711 22.75 -12.21 6.46
CA TYR A 711 22.88 -13.42 5.63
C TYR A 711 23.50 -13.16 4.25
N LEU A 712 23.62 -11.90 3.83
CA LEU A 712 24.12 -11.54 2.49
C LEU A 712 25.66 -11.45 2.41
N GLY A 713 26.36 -11.59 3.55
CA GLY A 713 27.81 -11.60 3.62
C GLY A 713 28.48 -10.21 3.50
N ARG A 714 29.82 -10.19 3.62
CA ARG A 714 30.61 -8.94 3.61
C ARG A 714 30.72 -8.32 2.21
N GLN A 715 30.86 -9.12 1.16
CA GLN A 715 31.00 -8.63 -0.22
C GLN A 715 29.76 -7.87 -0.70
N TRP A 716 28.56 -8.37 -0.37
CA TRP A 716 27.32 -7.69 -0.71
C TRP A 716 27.21 -6.32 -0.03
N ARG A 717 27.60 -6.20 1.24
CA ARG A 717 27.61 -4.90 1.94
C ARG A 717 28.55 -3.89 1.29
N LYS A 718 29.77 -4.32 0.93
CA LYS A 718 30.75 -3.48 0.23
C LYS A 718 30.20 -2.95 -1.09
N SER A 719 29.54 -3.79 -1.89
CA SER A 719 28.97 -3.38 -3.18
C SER A 719 27.64 -2.60 -3.07
N ASN A 720 27.03 -2.54 -1.87
CA ASN A 720 25.74 -1.89 -1.64
C ASN A 720 25.82 -0.77 -0.58
N MET A 721 26.94 -0.06 -0.50
CA MET A 721 27.18 0.96 0.53
C MET A 721 26.12 2.10 0.52
N LYS A 722 25.61 2.50 -0.66
CA LYS A 722 24.48 3.45 -0.76
C LYS A 722 23.23 2.92 -0.04
N THR A 723 22.89 1.66 -0.24
CA THR A 723 21.77 0.99 0.44
C THR A 723 22.00 0.91 1.95
N MET A 724 23.22 0.55 2.37
CA MET A 724 23.59 0.51 3.80
C MET A 724 23.45 1.88 4.45
N SER A 725 23.87 2.95 3.76
CA SER A 725 23.74 4.34 4.21
C SER A 725 22.27 4.76 4.30
N ALA A 726 21.44 4.36 3.33
CA ALA A 726 20.00 4.62 3.37
C ALA A 726 19.32 3.88 4.53
N ILE A 727 19.68 2.61 4.79
CA ILE A 727 19.22 1.88 5.98
C ILE A 727 19.61 2.66 7.24
N TYR A 728 20.86 3.15 7.31
CA TYR A 728 21.33 3.90 8.47
C TYR A 728 20.57 5.21 8.68
N GLN A 729 20.24 5.95 7.63
CA GLN A 729 19.56 7.23 7.76
C GLN A 729 18.05 7.10 8.01
N LYS A 730 17.41 6.07 7.46
CA LYS A 730 15.94 5.99 7.36
C LYS A 730 15.31 4.90 8.22
N VAL A 731 16.03 3.88 8.65
CA VAL A 731 15.47 2.78 9.43
C VAL A 731 15.86 2.92 10.90
N ARG A 732 14.91 2.68 11.81
CA ARG A 732 15.17 2.70 13.25
C ARG A 732 16.30 1.73 13.63
N HIS A 733 17.25 2.23 14.41
CA HIS A 733 18.35 1.45 14.97
C HIS A 733 18.01 0.86 16.33
N ARG A 734 18.76 -0.18 16.69
CA ARG A 734 18.84 -0.73 18.04
C ARG A 734 20.25 -0.55 18.55
N LEU A 735 20.41 -0.49 19.87
CA LEU A 735 21.72 -0.29 20.47
C LEU A 735 22.66 -1.48 20.23
N ASN A 736 22.09 -2.69 20.08
CA ASN A 736 22.84 -3.93 19.82
C ASN A 736 22.74 -4.38 18.35
N ASP A 737 22.47 -3.44 17.42
CA ASP A 737 22.37 -3.76 15.99
C ASP A 737 23.74 -4.17 15.40
N ASP A 738 23.88 -5.42 14.97
CA ASP A 738 25.10 -6.00 14.38
C ASP A 738 25.09 -6.05 12.83
N TRP A 739 23.95 -5.67 12.24
CA TRP A 739 23.67 -5.80 10.80
C TRP A 739 24.70 -5.11 9.88
N ALA A 740 25.37 -4.07 10.40
CA ALA A 740 26.40 -3.31 9.69
C ALA A 740 27.80 -3.94 9.79
N TYR A 741 28.10 -4.67 10.86
CA TYR A 741 29.47 -5.09 11.20
C TYR A 741 29.79 -6.53 10.84
N GLY A 742 28.78 -7.40 10.72
CA GLY A 742 28.96 -8.72 10.11
C GLY A 742 30.09 -9.53 10.71
N ASN A 743 29.91 -9.90 11.98
CA ASN A 743 30.62 -11.03 12.56
C ASN A 743 29.96 -12.31 12.09
#